data_AF-W0FMU5-F1
#
_entry.id   AF-W0FMU5-F1
#
_cell.length_a   1.000
_cell.length_b   1.000
_cell.length_c   1.000
_cell.angle_alpha   90.00
_cell.angle_beta   90.00
_cell.angle_gamma   90.00
#
_symmetry.space_group_name_H-M   'P 1'
#
loop_
_entity.id
_entity.type
_entity.pdbx_description
1 polymer ?
#
loop_
_entity_poly.entity_id
_entity_poly.type
_entity_poly.pdbx_seq_one_letter_code
_entity_poly.pdbx_strand_id
1 'polypeptide(L)'
;MSENKTRTIQGVITMKKARAKIVMSALLASVLLVQGCGTGYKGRMVGKDAEKKAATLDDNAPVITEENNPLALGKKLVDINFDDGGIGGFGKFLYDGMFEYANKDGWLDCKITNVGYVDYANQAFFEGFSLVEGCEYTYSFDIKCDIERLVEYRLQINSGDYHAYQGEYIKVGPEVTNFSVDFVMKDPSDPAPRLVFNMGLQKDMDRKNKPDEHHVYIDNICLKVKDPSNAKAPAIEALPSYLNVAINQAGYRLGDEKTVFVKTEKGKEDFFVVNAETGKIAWQGKLSETADDPASKSKVARGDFSGVNQPGTYYIYTEAGASYTFRIGDDVYADLYKDVVLMLYRQRCGVATTKEIAGEDFAHEACHTGEAKIFGTDRKKDVSGGWHDAGDYGRYVVSGAKTVADLFAAYEDYSVKADNYGLPESGNGTPDLLDEARFELEWMLKMQDEESGGVYHKVTGMKFPEMNIGPEKETEQMVIAPISTAATGDFAAVMARASIIYKDIDAAFASKAYEAAVKAWKYIADNNDTEGFKNPDGMVTGEYPDTNTLDERFWAAAELLLASDGGNADTYKAFIKKTISDTNLKLGLGWTDMAMYAVYDLAKSSSEFAADAKKLLLAEADKLIAAAASDRYYQSLGNNYYWGSNMGIASNGELLYMAAKVADEKAAPNYKKAASKNLDYLLGANAMGYSFVTGYGIFSPKNVHHRPSIATGKAMPGMLVGGADNALEDDYAKKMCKNEAPSMCYVDSDASYSTNEVTVYWNSPLIYILAAEGS
;
A
#
# COMPACT_ATOMS: atom_id res chain seq x y z
N MET A 1 -27.07 -25.97 72.86
CA MET A 1 -26.57 -27.36 72.69
C MET A 1 -25.25 -27.22 71.95
N SER A 2 -24.06 -27.57 72.43
CA SER A 2 -23.50 -28.11 73.68
C SER A 2 -22.00 -27.73 73.55
N GLU A 3 -21.38 -27.06 74.53
CA GLU A 3 -20.48 -27.68 75.53
C GLU A 3 -19.51 -28.71 74.92
N ASN A 4 -18.21 -28.75 75.22
CA ASN A 4 -17.37 -28.12 76.25
C ASN A 4 -15.90 -28.43 75.90
N LYS A 5 -15.00 -27.49 76.21
CA LYS A 5 -13.66 -27.64 76.86
C LYS A 5 -12.66 -28.65 76.27
N THR A 6 -11.37 -28.30 76.11
CA THR A 6 -10.47 -28.06 77.25
C THR A 6 -9.21 -27.26 76.84
N ARG A 7 -8.82 -26.32 77.72
CA ARG A 7 -7.67 -25.40 77.72
C ARG A 7 -6.43 -26.06 78.33
N THR A 8 -5.25 -25.42 78.19
CA THR A 8 -4.32 -24.93 79.28
C THR A 8 -3.09 -24.24 78.59
N ILE A 9 -2.96 -22.89 78.54
CA ILE A 9 -2.18 -21.95 79.42
C ILE A 9 -0.65 -22.02 79.23
N GLN A 10 0.22 -20.98 79.19
CA GLN A 10 0.25 -19.51 79.14
C GLN A 10 1.68 -19.10 78.70
N GLY A 11 1.88 -17.91 78.14
CA GLY A 11 3.22 -17.32 77.98
C GLY A 11 3.26 -15.99 77.23
N VAL A 12 3.48 -14.90 77.97
CA VAL A 12 3.43 -13.46 77.63
C VAL A 12 4.46 -13.02 76.55
N ILE A 13 4.11 -12.03 75.71
CA ILE A 13 4.81 -10.73 75.48
C ILE A 13 4.45 -10.13 74.09
N THR A 14 3.99 -8.89 74.18
CA THR A 14 3.75 -7.83 73.19
C THR A 14 4.53 -7.86 71.87
N MET A 15 3.83 -7.69 70.74
CA MET A 15 4.33 -7.03 69.53
C MET A 15 3.27 -6.13 68.89
N LYS A 16 3.65 -4.86 68.70
CA LYS A 16 2.99 -3.85 67.87
C LYS A 16 3.42 -4.03 66.41
N LYS A 17 2.51 -3.78 65.46
CA LYS A 17 2.62 -2.74 64.41
C LYS A 17 1.62 -2.99 63.27
N ALA A 18 0.81 -1.97 62.97
CA ALA A 18 0.41 -1.66 61.60
C ALA A 18 -0.02 -0.20 61.47
N ARG A 19 0.40 0.40 60.35
CA ARG A 19 -0.07 1.63 59.67
C ARG A 19 0.64 2.98 59.91
N ALA A 20 1.10 3.46 58.76
CA ALA A 20 1.14 4.83 58.25
C ALA A 20 2.17 5.81 58.85
N LYS A 21 3.17 6.15 58.02
CA LYS A 21 3.50 7.52 57.56
C LYS A 21 4.76 7.47 56.69
N ILE A 22 4.68 7.99 55.47
CA ILE A 22 5.84 8.33 54.63
C ILE A 22 5.95 9.85 54.65
N VAL A 23 7.08 10.34 55.13
CA VAL A 23 7.58 11.71 54.97
C VAL A 23 9.06 11.59 54.60
N MET A 24 9.38 12.18 53.45
CA MET A 24 10.60 12.91 53.07
C MET A 24 11.99 12.50 53.62
N SER A 25 12.90 12.38 52.64
CA SER A 25 14.33 12.76 52.61
C SER A 25 15.45 11.84 53.16
N ALA A 26 16.39 11.59 52.22
CA ALA A 26 17.86 11.54 52.32
C ALA A 26 18.59 10.19 52.56
N LEU A 27 19.41 9.86 51.55
CA LEU A 27 20.69 9.10 51.48
C LEU A 27 20.88 7.86 52.38
N LEU A 28 21.24 6.73 51.78
CA LEU A 28 22.66 6.30 51.70
C LEU A 28 22.83 5.07 50.81
N ALA A 29 23.94 5.08 50.06
CA ALA A 29 24.43 3.98 49.26
C ALA A 29 24.88 2.79 50.11
N SER A 30 24.66 1.58 49.61
CA SER A 30 25.42 0.40 50.00
C SER A 30 25.77 -0.41 48.76
N VAL A 31 27.04 -0.27 48.38
CA VAL A 31 27.77 -1.08 47.40
C VAL A 31 27.85 -2.52 47.92
N LEU A 32 27.42 -3.48 47.11
CA LEU A 32 27.81 -4.88 47.25
C LEU A 32 28.47 -5.33 45.95
N LEU A 33 29.78 -5.51 46.06
CA LEU A 33 30.64 -6.16 45.07
C LEU A 33 30.25 -7.63 44.94
N VAL A 34 29.88 -8.04 43.73
CA VAL A 34 30.08 -9.42 43.27
C VAL A 34 30.91 -9.34 41.99
N GLN A 35 32.17 -9.75 42.10
CA GLN A 35 33.04 -10.02 40.96
C GLN A 35 32.58 -11.33 40.30
N GLY A 36 32.23 -11.27 39.01
CA GLY A 36 32.12 -12.40 38.12
C GLY A 36 32.83 -12.05 36.81
N CYS A 37 33.87 -12.80 36.46
CA CYS A 37 34.65 -12.63 35.25
C CYS A 37 33.80 -12.82 33.97
N GLY A 38 33.86 -11.83 33.08
CA GLY A 38 33.31 -11.90 31.73
C GLY A 38 33.61 -10.58 31.01
N THR A 39 34.71 -10.55 30.25
CA THR A 39 35.20 -9.50 29.33
C THR A 39 34.38 -8.21 29.23
N GLY A 40 34.47 -7.35 30.25
CA GLY A 40 33.80 -6.04 30.27
C GLY A 40 34.65 -4.99 29.57
N TYR A 41 34.22 -4.55 28.38
CA TYR A 41 34.66 -3.28 27.82
C TYR A 41 34.24 -2.16 28.79
N LYS A 42 35.20 -1.45 29.37
CA LYS A 42 34.92 -0.23 30.16
C LYS A 42 34.43 0.84 29.19
N GLY A 43 33.12 1.05 29.13
CA GLY A 43 32.48 2.08 28.32
C GLY A 43 33.11 3.44 28.57
N ARG A 44 33.90 3.91 27.61
CA ARG A 44 34.44 5.28 27.58
C ARG A 44 33.35 6.15 26.96
N MET A 45 32.89 7.18 27.68
CA MET A 45 32.09 8.24 27.07
C MET A 45 32.96 8.91 25.98
N VAL A 46 32.60 8.69 24.70
CA VAL A 46 33.23 9.35 23.54
C VAL A 46 32.69 10.78 23.44
N GLY A 47 33.55 11.76 23.14
CA GLY A 47 33.37 13.17 23.48
C GLY A 47 32.53 14.06 22.55
N LYS A 48 32.26 15.26 23.11
CA LYS A 48 31.75 16.55 22.63
C LYS A 48 30.41 16.60 21.87
N ASP A 49 29.35 16.77 22.67
CA ASP A 49 28.33 17.84 22.60
C ASP A 49 27.53 18.07 21.30
N ALA A 50 27.08 17.00 20.65
CA ALA A 50 25.72 16.96 20.09
C ALA A 50 24.99 15.86 20.86
N GLU A 51 23.79 16.15 21.39
CA GLU A 51 23.07 15.22 22.26
C GLU A 51 22.90 13.87 21.55
N LYS A 52 23.56 12.83 22.09
CA LYS A 52 23.48 11.45 21.58
C LYS A 52 22.11 10.86 21.86
N LYS A 53 21.07 11.40 21.25
CA LYS A 53 19.69 10.93 21.36
C LYS A 53 19.33 10.17 20.10
N ALA A 54 18.31 9.33 20.19
CA ALA A 54 17.70 8.74 19.00
C ALA A 54 17.14 9.85 18.11
N ALA A 55 17.07 9.59 16.81
CA ALA A 55 16.37 10.47 15.89
C ALA A 55 14.88 10.55 16.26
N THR A 56 14.29 11.68 15.92
CA THR A 56 12.88 12.02 16.11
C THR A 56 12.29 12.50 14.79
N LEU A 57 10.96 12.56 14.68
CA LEU A 57 10.31 13.03 13.46
C LEU A 57 10.71 14.47 13.07
N ASP A 58 11.10 15.29 14.05
CA ASP A 58 11.59 16.65 13.80
C ASP A 58 12.89 16.66 12.99
N ASP A 59 13.70 15.59 13.06
CA ASP A 59 14.94 15.43 12.28
C ASP A 59 14.66 15.17 10.80
N ASN A 60 13.41 14.85 10.42
CA ASN A 60 12.97 14.62 9.05
C ASN A 60 12.29 15.83 8.42
N ALA A 61 12.26 16.98 9.12
CA ALA A 61 11.69 18.19 8.58
C ALA A 61 12.36 18.57 7.23
N PRO A 62 11.59 18.92 6.19
CA PRO A 62 12.13 19.30 4.90
C PRO A 62 13.06 20.52 5.01
N VAL A 63 14.16 20.50 4.26
CA VAL A 63 15.09 21.64 4.18
C VAL A 63 14.69 22.52 3.00
N ILE A 64 14.21 23.73 3.28
CA ILE A 64 13.85 24.71 2.24
C ILE A 64 15.13 25.40 1.74
N THR A 65 15.40 25.33 0.43
CA THR A 65 16.51 26.02 -0.25
C THR A 65 16.01 27.23 -1.05
N GLU A 66 16.91 28.15 -1.45
CA GLU A 66 16.55 29.28 -2.33
C GLU A 66 16.05 28.82 -3.72
N GLU A 67 16.56 27.69 -4.23
CA GLU A 67 16.16 27.13 -5.54
C GLU A 67 14.74 26.53 -5.52
N ASN A 68 14.29 26.01 -4.37
CA ASN A 68 12.97 25.40 -4.18
C ASN A 68 11.98 26.33 -3.45
N ASN A 69 12.25 27.65 -3.41
CA ASN A 69 11.34 28.61 -2.78
C ASN A 69 10.31 29.13 -3.82
N PRO A 70 9.01 28.80 -3.69
CA PRO A 70 7.99 29.24 -4.64
C PRO A 70 7.64 30.74 -4.51
N LEU A 71 8.15 31.44 -3.49
CA LEU A 71 7.61 32.72 -3.01
C LEU A 71 8.41 33.97 -3.42
N ALA A 72 9.23 33.91 -4.46
CA ALA A 72 9.90 35.13 -4.93
C ALA A 72 8.86 36.15 -5.42
N LEU A 73 8.90 37.37 -4.87
CA LEU A 73 7.96 38.44 -5.23
C LEU A 73 7.93 38.65 -6.75
N GLY A 74 6.75 38.57 -7.34
CA GLY A 74 6.56 38.73 -8.78
C GLY A 74 6.91 37.52 -9.64
N LYS A 75 7.32 36.39 -9.05
CA LYS A 75 7.50 35.12 -9.76
C LYS A 75 6.17 34.70 -10.39
N LYS A 76 6.21 34.38 -11.68
CA LYS A 76 5.08 33.73 -12.37
C LYS A 76 5.20 32.23 -12.15
N LEU A 77 4.20 31.66 -11.48
CA LEU A 77 4.07 30.23 -11.26
C LEU A 77 3.42 29.53 -12.46
N VAL A 78 2.54 30.26 -13.15
CA VAL A 78 1.94 29.87 -14.44
C VAL A 78 2.10 31.06 -15.39
N ASP A 79 2.55 30.80 -16.62
CA ASP A 79 2.71 31.80 -17.69
C ASP A 79 2.53 31.09 -19.05
N ILE A 80 1.31 31.07 -19.57
CA ILE A 80 0.92 30.33 -20.77
C ILE A 80 0.23 31.27 -21.74
N ASN A 81 0.72 31.34 -22.97
CA ASN A 81 0.19 32.20 -24.03
C ASN A 81 0.01 31.48 -25.38
N PHE A 82 0.10 30.15 -25.40
CA PHE A 82 -0.12 29.25 -26.56
C PHE A 82 0.54 29.67 -27.90
N ASP A 83 1.47 30.62 -27.90
CA ASP A 83 2.15 31.15 -29.10
C ASP A 83 3.09 30.12 -29.75
N ASP A 84 3.44 29.07 -29.00
CA ASP A 84 4.28 27.96 -29.44
C ASP A 84 3.54 26.94 -30.33
N GLY A 85 2.23 27.13 -30.53
CA GLY A 85 1.37 26.21 -31.27
C GLY A 85 0.98 24.95 -30.48
N GLY A 86 1.39 24.84 -29.22
CA GLY A 86 1.03 23.76 -28.30
C GLY A 86 -0.23 24.07 -27.49
N ILE A 87 -0.67 23.10 -26.70
CA ILE A 87 -1.80 23.25 -25.76
C ILE A 87 -1.35 23.67 -24.35
N GLY A 88 -0.12 24.19 -24.20
CA GLY A 88 0.38 24.72 -22.93
C GLY A 88 0.40 23.73 -21.76
N GLY A 89 0.39 22.42 -22.03
CA GLY A 89 0.32 21.38 -20.98
C GLY A 89 -1.08 21.11 -20.41
N PHE A 90 -2.15 21.59 -21.05
CA PHE A 90 -3.52 21.36 -20.58
C PHE A 90 -3.95 19.90 -20.72
N GLY A 91 -4.61 19.39 -19.68
CA GLY A 91 -5.35 18.14 -19.65
C GLY A 91 -6.86 18.33 -19.84
N LYS A 92 -7.58 17.24 -20.11
CA LYS A 92 -9.06 17.20 -20.13
C LYS A 92 -9.62 16.19 -19.15
N PHE A 93 -10.71 16.57 -18.49
CA PHE A 93 -11.58 15.67 -17.75
C PHE A 93 -13.00 15.73 -18.36
N LEU A 94 -13.65 14.57 -18.44
CA LEU A 94 -14.98 14.40 -19.03
C LEU A 94 -15.89 13.63 -18.07
N TYR A 95 -17.06 14.18 -17.78
CA TYR A 95 -18.14 13.50 -17.06
C TYR A 95 -19.45 13.68 -17.83
N ASP A 96 -19.79 12.72 -18.69
CA ASP A 96 -20.99 12.76 -19.56
C ASP A 96 -21.07 13.97 -20.53
N GLY A 97 -20.02 14.80 -20.56
CA GLY A 97 -19.78 15.81 -21.57
C GLY A 97 -18.96 15.27 -22.75
N MET A 98 -18.85 16.08 -23.80
CA MET A 98 -17.93 15.83 -24.91
C MET A 98 -17.34 17.15 -25.39
N PHE A 99 -16.01 17.28 -25.29
CA PHE A 99 -15.25 18.35 -25.91
C PHE A 99 -13.87 17.87 -26.38
N GLU A 100 -13.36 18.54 -27.39
CA GLU A 100 -11.97 18.42 -27.86
C GLU A 100 -11.27 19.77 -27.65
N TYR A 101 -9.95 19.76 -27.45
CA TYR A 101 -9.17 20.99 -27.49
C TYR A 101 -8.02 20.91 -28.47
N ALA A 102 -7.62 22.05 -29.00
CA ALA A 102 -6.42 22.22 -29.80
C ALA A 102 -5.89 23.64 -29.67
N ASN A 103 -4.66 23.87 -30.10
CA ASN A 103 -4.19 25.22 -30.36
C ASN A 103 -4.83 25.73 -31.66
N LYS A 104 -5.39 26.94 -31.62
CA LYS A 104 -5.87 27.64 -32.81
C LYS A 104 -5.58 29.12 -32.72
N ASP A 105 -4.70 29.61 -33.59
CA ASP A 105 -4.32 31.03 -33.69
C ASP A 105 -3.86 31.64 -32.36
N GLY A 106 -3.12 30.86 -31.54
CA GLY A 106 -2.64 31.30 -30.23
C GLY A 106 -3.65 31.15 -29.08
N TRP A 107 -4.77 30.45 -29.30
CA TRP A 107 -5.77 30.17 -28.26
C TRP A 107 -5.84 28.68 -27.99
N LEU A 108 -6.09 28.31 -26.73
CA LEU A 108 -6.66 27.00 -26.41
C LEU A 108 -8.12 27.00 -26.85
N ASP A 109 -8.39 26.36 -27.98
CA ASP A 109 -9.71 26.24 -28.58
C ASP A 109 -10.41 24.98 -28.06
N CYS A 110 -11.36 25.12 -27.14
CA CYS A 110 -12.18 24.05 -26.60
C CYS A 110 -13.49 23.94 -27.38
N LYS A 111 -13.56 22.97 -28.29
CA LYS A 111 -14.73 22.63 -29.10
C LYS A 111 -15.69 21.74 -28.31
N ILE A 112 -16.83 22.28 -27.88
CA ILE A 112 -17.82 21.57 -27.09
C ILE A 112 -18.95 21.07 -28.00
N THR A 113 -19.20 19.76 -27.94
CA THR A 113 -20.23 19.07 -28.73
C THR A 113 -21.36 18.50 -27.87
N ASN A 114 -21.10 18.27 -26.58
CA ASN A 114 -22.12 17.95 -25.58
C ASN A 114 -21.74 18.57 -24.23
N VAL A 115 -22.62 19.40 -23.66
CA VAL A 115 -22.41 20.06 -22.36
C VAL A 115 -22.62 19.15 -21.14
N GLY A 116 -23.13 17.92 -21.31
CA GLY A 116 -23.40 16.99 -20.19
C GLY A 116 -24.54 17.44 -19.26
N TYR A 117 -24.51 17.00 -17.99
CA TYR A 117 -25.56 17.30 -16.99
C TYR A 117 -25.07 18.02 -15.71
N VAL A 118 -23.74 18.16 -15.56
CA VAL A 118 -23.07 18.85 -14.44
C VAL A 118 -22.13 19.93 -14.99
N ASP A 119 -21.75 20.90 -14.18
CA ASP A 119 -20.94 22.06 -14.59
C ASP A 119 -19.50 21.68 -14.98
N TYR A 120 -18.92 20.67 -14.34
CA TYR A 120 -17.59 20.11 -14.67
C TYR A 120 -17.63 19.01 -15.75
N ALA A 121 -18.77 18.80 -16.42
CA ALA A 121 -18.92 17.72 -17.42
C ALA A 121 -17.90 17.79 -18.57
N ASN A 122 -17.49 19.01 -18.93
CA ASN A 122 -16.35 19.30 -19.80
C ASN A 122 -15.39 20.17 -19.02
N GLN A 123 -14.17 19.69 -18.79
CA GLN A 123 -13.20 20.38 -17.97
C GLN A 123 -11.85 20.43 -18.68
N ALA A 124 -11.33 21.63 -18.94
CA ALA A 124 -9.94 21.84 -19.32
C ALA A 124 -9.16 22.24 -18.07
N PHE A 125 -8.01 21.64 -17.82
CA PHE A 125 -7.24 21.89 -16.61
C PHE A 125 -5.73 21.98 -16.84
N PHE A 126 -5.05 22.68 -15.93
CA PHE A 126 -3.61 22.81 -15.89
C PHE A 126 -3.10 22.57 -14.46
N GLU A 127 -1.91 21.98 -14.35
CA GLU A 127 -1.29 21.53 -13.10
C GLU A 127 0.22 21.85 -13.09
N GLY A 128 0.94 21.44 -12.04
CA GLY A 128 2.40 21.59 -11.98
C GLY A 128 2.91 22.88 -11.34
N PHE A 129 2.04 23.59 -10.62
CA PHE A 129 2.39 24.75 -9.78
C PHE A 129 2.10 24.46 -8.30
N SER A 130 2.27 25.41 -7.40
CA SER A 130 1.91 25.30 -5.98
C SER A 130 1.24 26.57 -5.47
N LEU A 131 0.50 26.44 -4.37
CA LEU A 131 -0.07 27.54 -3.62
C LEU A 131 0.34 27.43 -2.16
N VAL A 132 0.76 28.54 -1.55
CA VAL A 132 1.27 28.56 -0.18
C VAL A 132 0.33 29.32 0.72
N GLU A 133 -0.08 28.71 1.83
CA GLU A 133 -0.94 29.33 2.84
C GLU A 133 -0.39 30.70 3.24
N GLY A 134 -1.26 31.71 3.24
CA GLY A 134 -0.95 33.09 3.58
C GLY A 134 -0.30 33.91 2.47
N CYS A 135 0.12 33.30 1.35
CA CYS A 135 0.62 34.05 0.19
C CYS A 135 -0.54 34.68 -0.59
N GLU A 136 -0.33 35.91 -1.06
CA GLU A 136 -1.23 36.59 -2.00
C GLU A 136 -0.76 36.38 -3.44
N TYR A 137 -1.70 36.06 -4.32
CA TYR A 137 -1.47 35.80 -5.75
C TYR A 137 -2.36 36.68 -6.61
N THR A 138 -1.89 36.98 -7.83
CA THR A 138 -2.71 37.50 -8.92
C THR A 138 -2.91 36.38 -9.94
N TYR A 139 -4.15 36.04 -10.25
CA TYR A 139 -4.52 35.10 -11.30
C TYR A 139 -5.27 35.82 -12.42
N SER A 140 -4.84 35.65 -13.67
CA SER A 140 -5.43 36.30 -14.84
C SER A 140 -5.44 35.40 -16.07
N PHE A 141 -6.36 35.66 -17.00
CA PHE A 141 -6.47 35.00 -18.30
C PHE A 141 -7.38 35.79 -19.23
N ASP A 142 -7.29 35.52 -20.52
CA ASP A 142 -8.20 36.02 -21.54
C ASP A 142 -9.14 34.90 -21.99
N ILE A 143 -10.42 35.22 -22.18
CA ILE A 143 -11.43 34.24 -22.59
C ILE A 143 -12.48 34.83 -23.51
N LYS A 144 -12.96 34.04 -24.48
CA LYS A 144 -14.13 34.34 -25.32
C LYS A 144 -14.89 33.06 -25.67
N CYS A 145 -16.14 33.19 -26.09
CA CYS A 145 -16.99 32.06 -26.48
C CYS A 145 -17.87 32.44 -27.67
N ASP A 146 -18.17 31.49 -28.56
CA ASP A 146 -19.06 31.76 -29.71
C ASP A 146 -20.48 32.21 -29.29
N ILE A 147 -20.91 31.83 -28.09
CA ILE A 147 -22.23 32.13 -27.52
C ILE A 147 -22.09 32.84 -26.17
N GLU A 148 -23.13 33.57 -25.76
CA GLU A 148 -23.22 34.03 -24.38
C GLU A 148 -23.47 32.83 -23.46
N ARG A 149 -22.58 32.62 -22.48
CA ARG A 149 -22.71 31.58 -21.46
C ARG A 149 -21.90 31.89 -20.21
N LEU A 150 -22.17 31.16 -19.13
CA LEU A 150 -21.22 31.06 -18.02
C LEU A 150 -20.09 30.06 -18.32
N VAL A 151 -18.93 30.34 -17.74
CA VAL A 151 -17.81 29.42 -17.53
C VAL A 151 -17.37 29.60 -16.08
N GLU A 152 -17.09 28.52 -15.37
CA GLU A 152 -16.50 28.60 -14.03
C GLU A 152 -15.00 28.33 -14.13
N TYR A 153 -14.20 29.26 -13.61
CA TYR A 153 -12.78 28.98 -13.39
C TYR A 153 -12.56 28.63 -11.92
N ARG A 154 -11.60 27.73 -11.64
CA ARG A 154 -11.21 27.36 -10.28
C ARG A 154 -9.71 27.18 -10.18
N LEU A 155 -9.13 27.65 -9.09
CA LEU A 155 -7.90 27.14 -8.50
C LEU A 155 -8.36 26.27 -7.33
N GLN A 156 -8.11 24.96 -7.38
CA GLN A 156 -8.71 23.99 -6.47
C GLN A 156 -7.73 22.90 -6.04
N ILE A 157 -8.06 22.22 -4.94
CA ILE A 157 -7.37 21.01 -4.53
C ILE A 157 -7.55 19.90 -5.58
N ASN A 158 -6.51 19.08 -5.76
CA ASN A 158 -6.47 18.04 -6.79
C ASN A 158 -6.76 16.62 -6.27
N SER A 159 -7.14 16.49 -4.99
CA SER A 159 -7.63 15.27 -4.35
C SER A 159 -8.75 15.63 -3.35
N GLY A 160 -9.33 14.65 -2.66
CA GLY A 160 -10.30 14.93 -1.61
C GLY A 160 -11.68 15.36 -2.13
N ASP A 161 -12.16 16.51 -1.65
CA ASP A 161 -13.48 17.09 -1.94
C ASP A 161 -13.46 18.12 -3.10
N TYR A 162 -12.29 18.31 -3.73
CA TYR A 162 -12.09 19.22 -4.85
C TYR A 162 -12.49 20.68 -4.58
N HIS A 163 -12.54 21.14 -3.32
CA HIS A 163 -12.90 22.53 -3.02
C HIS A 163 -11.98 23.55 -3.73
N ALA A 164 -12.55 24.69 -4.11
CA ALA A 164 -11.81 25.78 -4.73
C ALA A 164 -11.16 26.67 -3.67
N TYR A 165 -9.86 26.90 -3.79
CA TYR A 165 -9.13 27.95 -3.08
C TYR A 165 -9.57 29.34 -3.56
N GLN A 166 -9.83 29.44 -4.87
CA GLN A 166 -10.35 30.63 -5.53
C GLN A 166 -11.12 30.19 -6.79
N GLY A 167 -12.33 30.71 -6.99
CA GLY A 167 -13.09 30.44 -8.21
C GLY A 167 -14.42 31.20 -8.24
N GLU A 168 -14.90 31.45 -9.45
CA GLU A 168 -16.24 32.03 -9.67
C GLU A 168 -16.75 31.72 -11.08
N TYR A 169 -18.05 31.93 -11.26
CA TYR A 169 -18.70 31.86 -12.58
C TYR A 169 -18.59 33.21 -13.28
N ILE A 170 -17.95 33.23 -14.45
CA ILE A 170 -17.81 34.41 -15.29
C ILE A 170 -18.74 34.31 -16.51
N LYS A 171 -19.36 35.43 -16.89
CA LYS A 171 -20.13 35.53 -18.13
C LYS A 171 -19.18 35.81 -19.28
N VAL A 172 -19.21 34.95 -20.30
CA VAL A 172 -18.39 35.04 -21.50
C VAL A 172 -19.27 35.10 -22.73
N GLY A 173 -18.75 35.69 -23.81
CA GLY A 173 -19.42 35.82 -25.09
C GLY A 173 -18.39 36.06 -26.22
N PRO A 174 -18.83 36.48 -27.41
CA PRO A 174 -17.95 36.59 -28.58
C PRO A 174 -16.79 37.58 -28.44
N GLU A 175 -16.94 38.56 -27.55
CA GLU A 175 -15.89 39.55 -27.25
C GLU A 175 -14.90 39.00 -26.22
N VAL A 176 -13.62 39.32 -26.41
CA VAL A 176 -12.55 38.94 -25.48
C VAL A 176 -12.79 39.61 -24.13
N THR A 177 -12.87 38.78 -23.10
CA THR A 177 -12.94 39.17 -21.70
C THR A 177 -11.58 38.94 -21.06
N ASN A 178 -10.94 40.01 -20.59
CA ASN A 178 -9.70 39.92 -19.81
C ASN A 178 -10.07 39.82 -18.33
N PHE A 179 -9.76 38.69 -17.71
CA PHE A 179 -10.05 38.40 -16.31
C PHE A 179 -8.81 38.58 -15.44
N SER A 180 -8.97 39.13 -14.24
CA SER A 180 -7.91 39.22 -13.23
C SER A 180 -8.47 39.28 -11.82
N VAL A 181 -7.93 38.48 -10.92
CA VAL A 181 -8.30 38.45 -9.50
C VAL A 181 -7.06 38.36 -8.62
N ASP A 182 -7.08 39.09 -7.52
CA ASP A 182 -6.14 38.90 -6.42
C ASP A 182 -6.80 38.07 -5.33
N PHE A 183 -6.09 37.06 -4.82
CA PHE A 183 -6.58 36.23 -3.72
C PHE A 183 -5.45 35.86 -2.76
N VAL A 184 -5.84 35.59 -1.51
CA VAL A 184 -4.95 35.05 -0.48
C VAL A 184 -5.27 33.57 -0.32
N MET A 185 -4.26 32.71 -0.42
CA MET A 185 -4.40 31.28 -0.12
C MET A 185 -4.66 31.10 1.38
N LYS A 186 -5.89 30.80 1.78
CA LYS A 186 -6.26 30.67 3.19
C LYS A 186 -6.13 29.24 3.72
N ASP A 187 -6.19 28.27 2.81
CA ASP A 187 -6.11 26.86 3.14
C ASP A 187 -4.65 26.44 3.30
N PRO A 188 -4.37 25.29 3.96
CA PRO A 188 -3.02 24.75 4.04
C PRO A 188 -2.36 24.70 2.67
N SER A 189 -1.04 24.94 2.60
CA SER A 189 -0.36 24.99 1.31
C SER A 189 -0.58 23.71 0.52
N ASP A 190 -0.77 23.85 -0.78
CA ASP A 190 -0.99 22.75 -1.70
C ASP A 190 0.19 22.71 -2.68
N PRO A 191 0.98 21.62 -2.68
CA PRO A 191 2.03 21.46 -3.65
C PRO A 191 1.50 21.02 -5.01
N ALA A 192 0.31 20.47 -5.19
CA ALA A 192 -0.18 20.06 -6.51
C ALA A 192 -1.63 20.50 -6.79
N PRO A 193 -1.96 21.80 -6.66
CA PRO A 193 -3.27 22.31 -7.00
C PRO A 193 -3.55 22.19 -8.50
N ARG A 194 -4.83 22.27 -8.84
CA ARG A 194 -5.32 22.29 -10.21
C ARG A 194 -5.96 23.62 -10.55
N LEU A 195 -5.59 24.17 -11.70
CA LEU A 195 -6.29 25.25 -12.38
C LEU A 195 -7.30 24.64 -13.35
N VAL A 196 -8.54 25.08 -13.30
CA VAL A 196 -9.67 24.44 -13.99
C VAL A 196 -10.54 25.46 -14.70
N PHE A 197 -11.01 25.12 -15.90
CA PHE A 197 -12.14 25.74 -16.58
C PHE A 197 -13.27 24.72 -16.78
N ASN A 198 -14.34 24.88 -16.00
CA ASN A 198 -15.56 24.08 -16.08
C ASN A 198 -16.50 24.66 -17.15
N MET A 199 -16.71 23.88 -18.21
CA MET A 199 -17.44 24.27 -19.43
C MET A 199 -18.61 23.33 -19.74
N GLY A 200 -19.05 22.55 -18.75
CA GLY A 200 -20.22 21.68 -18.82
C GLY A 200 -21.55 22.43 -18.79
N LEU A 201 -22.57 21.82 -18.19
CA LEU A 201 -23.91 22.39 -18.08
C LEU A 201 -23.96 23.39 -16.95
N GLN A 202 -23.96 24.68 -17.31
CA GLN A 202 -23.92 25.77 -16.36
C GLN A 202 -25.32 26.21 -15.90
N LYS A 203 -25.40 26.90 -14.76
CA LYS A 203 -26.67 27.30 -14.11
C LYS A 203 -27.57 28.22 -14.95
N ASP A 204 -27.01 28.86 -15.99
CA ASP A 204 -27.71 29.69 -16.96
C ASP A 204 -28.27 28.89 -18.15
N MET A 205 -28.09 27.56 -18.18
CA MET A 205 -28.52 26.67 -19.26
C MET A 205 -29.72 25.80 -18.87
N ASP A 206 -30.57 25.47 -19.86
CA ASP A 206 -31.69 24.54 -19.70
C ASP A 206 -31.29 23.11 -20.07
N ARG A 207 -31.51 22.16 -19.17
CA ARG A 207 -31.27 20.71 -19.39
C ARG A 207 -31.99 20.15 -20.62
N LYS A 208 -33.13 20.73 -21.00
CA LYS A 208 -33.95 20.29 -22.15
C LYS A 208 -33.58 20.97 -23.45
N ASN A 209 -32.92 22.13 -23.40
CA ASN A 209 -32.55 22.95 -24.54
C ASN A 209 -31.07 23.30 -24.44
N LYS A 210 -30.22 22.29 -24.64
CA LYS A 210 -28.76 22.45 -24.63
C LYS A 210 -28.31 23.27 -25.86
N PRO A 211 -27.25 24.08 -25.75
CA PRO A 211 -26.70 24.79 -26.90
C PRO A 211 -26.16 23.81 -27.94
N ASP A 212 -26.20 24.23 -29.20
CA ASP A 212 -25.52 23.54 -30.30
C ASP A 212 -23.99 23.53 -30.09
N GLU A 213 -23.27 22.83 -30.96
CA GLU A 213 -21.80 22.86 -30.99
C GLU A 213 -21.27 24.30 -30.98
N HIS A 214 -20.32 24.59 -30.09
CA HIS A 214 -19.72 25.91 -29.94
C HIS A 214 -18.33 25.80 -29.29
N HIS A 215 -17.56 26.87 -29.39
CA HIS A 215 -16.20 26.93 -28.91
C HIS A 215 -16.04 27.89 -27.72
N VAL A 216 -15.15 27.52 -26.80
CA VAL A 216 -14.60 28.39 -25.75
C VAL A 216 -13.10 28.53 -26.00
N TYR A 217 -12.61 29.76 -26.08
CA TYR A 217 -11.22 30.07 -26.37
C TYR A 217 -10.57 30.70 -25.14
N ILE A 218 -9.42 30.19 -24.71
CA ILE A 218 -8.67 30.67 -23.54
C ILE A 218 -7.22 31.00 -23.94
N ASP A 219 -6.68 32.10 -23.43
CA ASP A 219 -5.29 32.53 -23.67
C ASP A 219 -4.73 33.35 -22.48
N ASN A 220 -3.44 33.70 -22.51
CA ASN A 220 -2.73 34.60 -21.58
C ASN A 220 -2.92 34.27 -20.10
N ILE A 221 -2.86 32.98 -19.77
CA ILE A 221 -3.06 32.46 -18.42
C ILE A 221 -1.81 32.75 -17.59
N CYS A 222 -1.97 33.54 -16.52
CA CYS A 222 -0.90 33.89 -15.62
C CYS A 222 -1.32 33.74 -14.16
N LEU A 223 -0.52 33.02 -13.38
CA LEU A 223 -0.59 32.99 -11.92
C LEU A 223 0.73 33.54 -11.38
N LYS A 224 0.67 34.62 -10.61
CA LYS A 224 1.85 35.36 -10.16
C LYS A 224 1.81 35.62 -8.66
N VAL A 225 2.97 35.48 -8.01
CA VAL A 225 3.16 35.87 -6.60
C VAL A 225 3.02 37.38 -6.47
N LYS A 226 2.01 37.84 -5.74
CA LYS A 226 1.74 39.25 -5.50
C LYS A 226 2.35 39.74 -4.19
N ASP A 227 2.16 39.01 -3.09
CA ASP A 227 2.77 39.32 -1.80
C ASP A 227 3.02 38.04 -0.95
N PRO A 228 4.28 37.64 -0.74
CA PRO A 228 4.63 36.49 0.09
C PRO A 228 4.79 36.84 1.59
N SER A 229 4.54 38.09 2.02
CA SER A 229 4.90 38.57 3.36
C SER A 229 4.25 37.81 4.52
N ASN A 230 3.07 37.24 4.30
CA ASN A 230 2.33 36.42 5.27
C ASN A 230 2.36 34.92 4.94
N ALA A 231 3.13 34.51 3.92
CA ALA A 231 3.23 33.13 3.55
C ALA A 231 3.80 32.31 4.71
N LYS A 232 3.06 31.27 5.13
CA LYS A 232 3.61 30.25 6.01
C LYS A 232 4.65 29.45 5.24
N ALA A 233 5.52 28.74 5.96
CA ALA A 233 6.42 27.79 5.31
C ALA A 233 5.57 26.90 4.39
N PRO A 234 5.94 26.75 3.09
CA PRO A 234 5.17 25.91 2.18
C PRO A 234 4.94 24.56 2.84
N ALA A 235 3.69 24.13 2.98
CA ALA A 235 3.40 22.73 3.24
C ALA A 235 3.96 21.95 2.05
N ILE A 236 5.04 21.23 2.33
CA ILE A 236 5.59 20.12 1.56
C ILE A 236 5.76 20.42 0.06
N GLU A 237 6.62 21.39 -0.28
CA GLU A 237 7.31 21.41 -1.59
C GLU A 237 8.67 20.70 -1.55
N ALA A 238 8.88 19.86 -0.53
CA ALA A 238 10.05 19.02 -0.43
C ALA A 238 9.67 17.73 0.27
N LEU A 239 10.21 16.63 -0.24
CA LEU A 239 10.19 15.37 0.47
C LEU A 239 10.85 15.54 1.85
N PRO A 240 10.49 14.71 2.82
CA PRO A 240 11.15 14.72 4.13
C PRO A 240 12.66 14.63 4.00
N SER A 241 13.39 15.23 4.94
CA SER A 241 14.80 14.92 5.06
C SER A 241 14.93 13.48 5.54
N TYR A 242 15.43 12.57 4.70
CA TYR A 242 15.54 11.17 5.07
C TYR A 242 16.78 10.91 5.92
N LEU A 243 16.63 10.16 7.02
CA LEU A 243 17.74 9.84 7.91
C LEU A 243 18.85 9.09 7.17
N ASN A 244 20.09 9.30 7.63
CA ASN A 244 21.24 8.57 7.09
C ASN A 244 21.41 7.19 7.70
N VAL A 245 20.81 6.91 8.86
CA VAL A 245 20.97 5.66 9.60
C VAL A 245 19.64 4.91 9.63
N ALA A 246 19.53 3.89 8.78
CA ALA A 246 18.31 3.11 8.58
C ALA A 246 18.41 1.72 9.23
N ILE A 247 17.30 1.29 9.82
CA ILE A 247 17.10 0.03 10.54
C ILE A 247 15.66 -0.43 10.35
N ASN A 248 15.36 -1.68 10.71
CA ASN A 248 13.98 -2.16 10.86
C ASN A 248 13.37 -1.50 12.10
N GLN A 249 12.40 -0.61 11.89
CA GLN A 249 11.80 0.21 12.94
C GLN A 249 10.78 -0.54 13.80
N ALA A 250 10.24 -1.67 13.32
CA ALA A 250 9.41 -2.54 14.16
C ALA A 250 10.27 -3.26 15.21
N GLY A 251 11.48 -3.69 14.81
CA GLY A 251 12.47 -4.27 15.69
C GLY A 251 13.14 -5.52 15.12
N TYR A 252 13.76 -6.28 16.01
CA TYR A 252 14.44 -7.54 15.68
C TYR A 252 14.20 -8.59 16.76
N ARG A 253 14.01 -9.86 16.39
CA ARG A 253 13.93 -10.97 17.34
C ARG A 253 15.28 -11.34 17.93
N LEU A 254 15.24 -12.14 18.98
CA LEU A 254 16.44 -12.75 19.52
C LEU A 254 17.01 -13.73 18.49
N GLY A 255 18.31 -13.61 18.21
CA GLY A 255 18.97 -14.45 17.21
C GLY A 255 18.80 -14.02 15.75
N ASP A 256 17.95 -13.05 15.44
CA ASP A 256 17.88 -12.47 14.08
C ASP A 256 19.24 -11.90 13.65
N GLU A 257 19.52 -11.94 12.35
CA GLU A 257 20.60 -11.16 11.77
C GLU A 257 20.19 -9.68 11.70
N LYS A 258 20.92 -8.82 12.42
CA LYS A 258 20.56 -7.41 12.61
C LYS A 258 21.54 -6.53 11.85
N THR A 259 21.03 -5.72 10.93
CA THR A 259 21.85 -4.87 10.06
C THR A 259 21.42 -3.41 10.15
N VAL A 260 22.40 -2.53 10.31
CA VAL A 260 22.22 -1.08 10.12
C VAL A 260 22.77 -0.69 8.77
N PHE A 261 22.05 0.19 8.08
CA PHE A 261 22.45 0.76 6.79
C PHE A 261 22.73 2.24 6.99
N VAL A 262 23.88 2.71 6.51
CA VAL A 262 24.34 4.07 6.75
C VAL A 262 24.70 4.73 5.42
N LYS A 263 23.98 5.79 5.04
CA LYS A 263 24.36 6.68 3.94
C LYS A 263 25.56 7.51 4.38
N THR A 264 26.74 7.21 3.85
CA THR A 264 27.99 7.87 4.22
C THR A 264 29.08 7.71 3.15
N GLU A 265 29.85 8.78 2.95
CA GLU A 265 31.06 8.79 2.13
C GLU A 265 32.24 8.06 2.80
N LYS A 266 32.17 7.86 4.13
CA LYS A 266 33.25 7.28 4.92
C LYS A 266 32.91 5.85 5.34
N GLY A 267 33.66 4.88 4.83
CA GLY A 267 33.59 3.49 5.30
C GLY A 267 34.38 3.26 6.59
N LYS A 268 34.21 2.07 7.19
CA LYS A 268 35.00 1.59 8.36
C LYS A 268 34.90 2.41 9.64
N GLU A 269 33.97 3.34 9.71
CA GLU A 269 33.68 4.12 10.92
C GLU A 269 33.10 3.23 12.03
N ASP A 270 33.24 3.68 13.27
CA ASP A 270 32.59 3.02 14.41
C ASP A 270 31.09 3.35 14.42
N PHE A 271 30.28 2.37 14.76
CA PHE A 271 28.88 2.58 15.11
C PHE A 271 28.59 1.97 16.49
N PHE A 272 27.57 2.51 17.16
CA PHE A 272 27.24 2.15 18.53
C PHE A 272 25.77 1.78 18.64
N VAL A 273 25.48 0.65 19.27
CA VAL A 273 24.13 0.30 19.71
C VAL A 273 23.95 0.85 21.11
N VAL A 274 22.99 1.75 21.30
CA VAL A 274 22.76 2.44 22.56
C VAL A 274 21.40 2.05 23.12
N ASN A 275 21.36 1.64 24.37
CA ASN A 275 20.11 1.34 25.06
C ASN A 275 19.37 2.65 25.35
N ALA A 276 18.16 2.79 24.82
CA ALA A 276 17.39 4.03 24.82
C ALA A 276 16.98 4.47 26.23
N GLU A 277 16.73 3.52 27.14
CA GLU A 277 16.33 3.82 28.52
C GLU A 277 17.48 4.33 29.39
N THR A 278 18.67 3.74 29.24
CA THR A 278 19.82 4.02 30.11
C THR A 278 20.83 4.99 29.49
N GLY A 279 20.75 5.22 28.18
CA GLY A 279 21.74 5.98 27.41
C GLY A 279 23.12 5.32 27.34
N LYS A 280 23.25 4.04 27.75
CA LYS A 280 24.52 3.31 27.76
C LYS A 280 24.75 2.59 26.44
N ILE A 281 25.99 2.61 25.98
CA ILE A 281 26.44 1.80 24.83
C ILE A 281 26.34 0.32 25.23
N ALA A 282 25.49 -0.42 24.53
CA ALA A 282 25.34 -1.87 24.68
C ALA A 282 26.33 -2.62 23.78
N TRP A 283 26.69 -2.06 22.63
CA TRP A 283 27.62 -2.65 21.67
C TRP A 283 28.32 -1.58 20.84
N GLN A 284 29.54 -1.89 20.39
CA GLN A 284 30.29 -1.11 19.41
C GLN A 284 30.69 -2.03 18.26
N GLY A 285 30.37 -1.63 17.03
CA GLY A 285 30.78 -2.32 15.81
C GLY A 285 31.53 -1.40 14.85
N LYS A 286 31.95 -1.97 13.72
CA LYS A 286 32.54 -1.22 12.61
C LYS A 286 31.68 -1.36 11.37
N LEU A 287 31.46 -0.25 10.66
CA LEU A 287 30.82 -0.26 9.37
C LEU A 287 31.72 -0.95 8.33
N SER A 288 31.10 -1.49 7.28
CA SER A 288 31.80 -1.98 6.10
C SER A 288 32.52 -0.84 5.36
N GLU A 289 33.26 -1.19 4.30
CA GLU A 289 33.54 -0.19 3.27
C GLU A 289 32.23 0.34 2.69
N THR A 290 32.25 1.61 2.27
CA THR A 290 31.11 2.20 1.55
C THR A 290 31.13 1.75 0.09
N ALA A 291 29.96 1.63 -0.51
CA ALA A 291 29.79 1.34 -1.93
C ALA A 291 28.54 2.04 -2.46
N ASP A 292 28.55 2.37 -3.75
CA ASP A 292 27.41 3.00 -4.41
C ASP A 292 26.23 2.04 -4.48
N ASP A 293 25.04 2.56 -4.18
CA ASP A 293 23.78 1.88 -4.36
C ASP A 293 23.12 2.30 -5.67
N PRO A 294 22.82 1.36 -6.60
CA PRO A 294 22.22 1.71 -7.88
C PRO A 294 20.88 2.43 -7.74
N ALA A 295 20.02 1.96 -6.83
CA ALA A 295 18.63 2.38 -6.71
C ALA A 295 18.47 3.74 -6.02
N SER A 296 19.20 3.97 -4.92
CA SER A 296 19.17 5.24 -4.17
C SER A 296 20.20 6.26 -4.64
N LYS A 297 21.11 5.85 -5.54
CA LYS A 297 22.24 6.66 -6.03
C LYS A 297 23.11 7.24 -4.91
N SER A 298 23.11 6.58 -3.74
CA SER A 298 23.82 7.00 -2.53
C SER A 298 24.95 6.03 -2.21
N LYS A 299 25.96 6.48 -1.47
CA LYS A 299 26.99 5.61 -0.91
C LYS A 299 26.56 5.04 0.43
N VAL A 300 26.59 3.72 0.55
CA VAL A 300 26.04 3.00 1.70
C VAL A 300 27.07 2.04 2.30
N ALA A 301 27.33 2.24 3.60
CA ALA A 301 28.03 1.28 4.44
C ALA A 301 27.03 0.50 5.32
N ARG A 302 27.38 -0.72 5.71
CA ARG A 302 26.54 -1.61 6.52
C ARG A 302 27.24 -1.96 7.83
N GLY A 303 26.48 -2.18 8.90
CA GLY A 303 26.99 -2.67 10.18
C GLY A 303 26.19 -3.86 10.69
N ASP A 304 26.87 -4.90 11.17
CA ASP A 304 26.25 -6.08 11.79
C ASP A 304 26.25 -5.94 13.32
N PHE A 305 25.08 -6.04 13.93
CA PHE A 305 24.90 -6.04 15.38
C PHE A 305 24.08 -7.23 15.88
N SER A 306 24.08 -8.34 15.14
CA SER A 306 23.40 -9.59 15.49
C SER A 306 23.83 -10.18 16.84
N GLY A 307 25.02 -9.77 17.33
CA GLY A 307 25.50 -10.11 18.67
C GLY A 307 24.69 -9.50 19.82
N VAL A 308 23.88 -8.47 19.57
CA VAL A 308 23.00 -7.85 20.57
C VAL A 308 21.69 -8.64 20.68
N ASN A 309 21.57 -9.42 21.74
CA ASN A 309 20.42 -10.29 22.00
C ASN A 309 19.81 -10.07 23.40
N GLN A 310 20.11 -8.94 24.04
CA GLN A 310 19.38 -8.56 25.25
C GLN A 310 18.07 -7.88 24.84
N PRO A 311 16.91 -8.32 25.34
CA PRO A 311 15.66 -7.63 25.08
C PRO A 311 15.70 -6.19 25.60
N GLY A 312 15.07 -5.28 24.85
CA GLY A 312 14.96 -3.87 25.23
C GLY A 312 14.82 -2.94 24.02
N THR A 313 14.78 -1.64 24.30
CA THR A 313 14.71 -0.59 23.27
C THR A 313 16.08 0.04 23.06
N TYR A 314 16.47 0.16 21.80
CA TYR A 314 17.79 0.62 21.36
C TYR A 314 17.69 1.63 20.22
N TYR A 315 18.79 2.33 19.95
CA TYR A 315 19.01 3.07 18.70
C TYR A 315 20.47 2.90 18.27
N ILE A 316 20.75 3.12 16.98
CA ILE A 316 22.11 3.15 16.45
C ILE A 316 22.61 4.59 16.39
N TYR A 317 23.87 4.81 16.76
CA TYR A 317 24.56 6.09 16.64
C TYR A 317 25.85 5.93 15.82
N THR A 318 26.08 6.86 14.89
CA THR A 318 27.22 6.92 13.97
C THR A 318 27.73 8.36 13.81
N GLU A 319 28.82 8.59 13.07
CA GLU A 319 29.20 9.96 12.67
C GLU A 319 28.16 10.61 11.74
N ALA A 320 27.42 9.83 10.94
CA ALA A 320 26.42 10.31 9.98
C ALA A 320 25.05 10.64 10.62
N GLY A 321 24.88 10.37 11.93
CA GLY A 321 23.64 10.61 12.66
C GLY A 321 23.21 9.41 13.52
N ALA A 322 21.96 9.46 13.97
CA ALA A 322 21.32 8.41 14.76
C ALA A 322 20.13 7.81 13.99
N SER A 323 19.79 6.55 14.30
CA SER A 323 18.52 5.95 13.88
C SER A 323 17.40 6.36 14.83
N TYR A 324 16.17 6.07 14.40
CA TYR A 324 15.04 5.91 15.30
C TYR A 324 15.28 4.82 16.36
N THR A 325 14.50 4.85 17.43
CA THR A 325 14.48 3.73 18.38
C THR A 325 13.79 2.51 17.78
N PHE A 326 14.27 1.32 18.14
CA PHE A 326 13.70 0.03 17.77
C PHE A 326 13.77 -0.94 18.94
N ARG A 327 12.94 -1.99 18.91
CA ARG A 327 12.91 -3.02 19.94
C ARG A 327 13.74 -4.24 19.54
N ILE A 328 14.36 -4.89 20.52
CA ILE A 328 14.86 -6.26 20.41
C ILE A 328 14.03 -7.14 21.35
N GLY A 329 13.43 -8.21 20.84
CA GLY A 329 12.59 -9.14 21.61
C GLY A 329 11.87 -10.17 20.74
N ASP A 330 11.46 -11.31 21.29
CA ASP A 330 10.88 -12.41 20.49
C ASP A 330 9.52 -12.08 19.85
N ASP A 331 8.80 -11.10 20.40
CA ASP A 331 7.43 -10.73 20.04
C ASP A 331 7.35 -9.44 19.20
N VAL A 332 8.46 -8.99 18.60
CA VAL A 332 8.54 -7.70 17.86
C VAL A 332 7.52 -7.55 16.74
N TYR A 333 7.05 -8.65 16.16
CA TYR A 333 6.14 -8.66 15.03
C TYR A 333 4.70 -9.11 15.38
N ALA A 334 4.42 -9.48 16.63
CA ALA A 334 3.13 -10.10 16.99
C ALA A 334 1.93 -9.16 16.75
N ASP A 335 2.01 -7.92 17.25
CA ASP A 335 0.94 -6.93 17.04
C ASP A 335 0.83 -6.55 15.54
N LEU A 336 1.98 -6.38 14.87
CA LEU A 336 2.05 -6.10 13.43
C LEU A 336 1.33 -7.18 12.63
N TYR A 337 1.64 -8.45 12.88
CA TYR A 337 1.02 -9.56 12.17
C TYR A 337 -0.49 -9.60 12.39
N LYS A 338 -0.93 -9.41 13.64
CA LYS A 338 -2.36 -9.32 13.95
C LYS A 338 -3.04 -8.18 13.18
N ASP A 339 -2.46 -6.98 13.15
CA ASP A 339 -3.06 -5.83 12.47
C ASP A 339 -3.04 -5.97 10.95
N VAL A 340 -1.99 -6.54 10.35
CA VAL A 340 -1.93 -6.80 8.91
C VAL A 340 -2.99 -7.84 8.50
N VAL A 341 -3.29 -8.84 9.35
CA VAL A 341 -4.43 -9.76 9.12
C VAL A 341 -5.77 -9.05 9.33
N LEU A 342 -5.93 -8.29 10.42
CA LEU A 342 -7.18 -7.55 10.70
C LEU A 342 -7.43 -6.41 9.70
N MET A 343 -6.44 -5.99 8.92
CA MET A 343 -6.65 -5.11 7.78
C MET A 343 -7.68 -5.71 6.81
N LEU A 344 -7.63 -7.02 6.55
CA LEU A 344 -8.61 -7.71 5.69
C LEU A 344 -10.03 -7.63 6.27
N TYR A 345 -10.18 -7.83 7.59
CA TYR A 345 -11.46 -7.65 8.27
C TYR A 345 -12.02 -6.22 8.06
N ARG A 346 -11.15 -5.22 8.15
CA ARG A 346 -11.52 -3.80 7.99
C ARG A 346 -11.87 -3.44 6.55
N GLN A 347 -11.42 -4.24 5.58
CA GLN A 347 -11.81 -4.15 4.17
C GLN A 347 -13.08 -4.95 3.84
N ARG A 348 -13.70 -5.68 4.78
CA ARG A 348 -14.90 -6.49 4.46
C ARG A 348 -16.06 -5.63 3.96
N CYS A 349 -16.60 -6.02 2.80
CA CYS A 349 -17.73 -5.40 2.13
C CYS A 349 -19.02 -6.21 2.35
N GLY A 350 -20.19 -5.58 2.26
CA GLY A 350 -21.49 -6.27 2.40
C GLY A 350 -21.87 -6.61 3.85
N VAL A 351 -21.04 -6.27 4.83
CA VAL A 351 -21.25 -6.54 6.26
C VAL A 351 -20.88 -5.31 7.08
N ALA A 352 -21.45 -5.19 8.28
CA ALA A 352 -21.03 -4.17 9.23
C ALA A 352 -19.72 -4.59 9.89
N THR A 353 -18.84 -3.61 10.11
CA THR A 353 -17.63 -3.78 10.91
C THR A 353 -17.85 -3.19 12.31
N THR A 354 -17.30 -3.84 13.33
CA THR A 354 -17.58 -3.50 14.73
C THR A 354 -16.48 -2.65 15.33
N LYS A 355 -16.84 -1.79 16.30
CA LYS A 355 -15.87 -0.92 16.99
C LYS A 355 -14.83 -1.71 17.78
N GLU A 356 -15.21 -2.89 18.24
CA GLU A 356 -14.36 -3.80 19.01
C GLU A 356 -13.16 -4.31 18.19
N ILE A 357 -13.31 -4.43 16.87
CA ILE A 357 -12.29 -5.01 15.97
C ILE A 357 -11.70 -3.94 15.04
N ALA A 358 -12.57 -3.18 14.35
CA ALA A 358 -12.16 -2.14 13.40
C ALA A 358 -11.68 -0.86 14.09
N GLY A 359 -12.02 -0.66 15.37
CA GLY A 359 -11.80 0.59 16.09
C GLY A 359 -12.92 1.61 15.83
N GLU A 360 -12.92 2.70 16.60
CA GLU A 360 -14.00 3.72 16.52
C GLU A 360 -14.07 4.42 15.17
N ASP A 361 -12.92 4.60 14.51
CA ASP A 361 -12.80 5.36 13.28
C ASP A 361 -13.21 4.55 12.04
N PHE A 362 -12.96 3.23 12.03
CA PHE A 362 -13.18 2.38 10.84
C PHE A 362 -14.36 1.43 10.95
N ALA A 363 -15.05 1.39 12.10
CA ALA A 363 -16.31 0.68 12.22
C ALA A 363 -17.40 1.38 11.40
N HIS A 364 -18.09 0.62 10.55
CA HIS A 364 -19.17 1.13 9.71
C HIS A 364 -20.34 0.15 9.63
N GLU A 365 -21.52 0.67 9.32
CA GLU A 365 -22.69 -0.15 8.97
C GLU A 365 -22.45 -0.92 7.67
N ALA A 366 -23.26 -1.94 7.39
CA ALA A 366 -23.09 -2.74 6.18
C ALA A 366 -23.14 -1.88 4.90
N CYS A 367 -22.09 -1.98 4.08
CA CYS A 367 -21.94 -1.23 2.84
C CYS A 367 -22.29 -2.10 1.61
N HIS A 368 -22.71 -1.48 0.50
CA HIS A 368 -22.92 -2.16 -0.78
C HIS A 368 -23.79 -3.44 -0.75
N THR A 369 -24.85 -3.45 0.08
CA THR A 369 -25.72 -4.62 0.29
C THR A 369 -26.80 -4.81 -0.78
N GLY A 370 -26.90 -3.91 -1.74
CA GLY A 370 -27.85 -4.02 -2.86
C GLY A 370 -27.40 -5.04 -3.91
N GLU A 371 -28.34 -5.60 -4.66
CA GLU A 371 -27.99 -6.43 -5.82
C GLU A 371 -27.24 -5.61 -6.88
N ALA A 372 -26.16 -6.17 -7.40
CA ALA A 372 -25.36 -5.55 -8.46
C ALA A 372 -25.95 -5.85 -9.84
N LYS A 373 -25.89 -4.89 -10.76
CA LYS A 373 -26.36 -5.03 -12.15
C LYS A 373 -25.28 -5.71 -13.00
N ILE A 374 -25.62 -6.76 -13.75
CA ILE A 374 -24.67 -7.34 -14.72
C ILE A 374 -24.56 -6.40 -15.92
N PHE A 375 -23.33 -5.97 -16.22
CA PHE A 375 -23.07 -5.03 -17.32
C PHE A 375 -23.71 -5.50 -18.64
N GLY A 376 -24.32 -4.58 -19.37
CA GLY A 376 -24.97 -4.88 -20.66
C GLY A 376 -26.32 -5.61 -20.56
N THR A 377 -26.84 -5.86 -19.36
CA THR A 377 -28.14 -6.55 -19.17
C THR A 377 -28.98 -5.88 -18.08
N ASP A 378 -30.27 -6.23 -17.97
CA ASP A 378 -31.11 -5.83 -16.82
C ASP A 378 -31.11 -6.84 -15.67
N ARG A 379 -30.32 -7.92 -15.77
CA ARG A 379 -30.18 -8.90 -14.71
C ARG A 379 -29.42 -8.30 -13.53
N LYS A 380 -29.87 -8.62 -12.32
CA LYS A 380 -29.19 -8.29 -11.07
C LYS A 380 -28.83 -9.56 -10.34
N LYS A 381 -27.77 -9.49 -9.52
CA LYS A 381 -27.28 -10.58 -8.69
C LYS A 381 -26.81 -10.06 -7.35
N ASP A 382 -27.14 -10.75 -6.26
CA ASP A 382 -26.48 -10.53 -4.99
C ASP A 382 -25.05 -11.03 -5.03
N VAL A 383 -24.11 -10.10 -4.88
CA VAL A 383 -22.67 -10.33 -4.77
C VAL A 383 -22.11 -9.58 -3.56
N SER A 384 -22.89 -9.47 -2.49
CA SER A 384 -22.44 -8.98 -1.17
C SER A 384 -21.32 -9.86 -0.59
N GLY A 385 -20.44 -9.30 0.24
CA GLY A 385 -19.26 -9.97 0.78
C GLY A 385 -17.97 -9.57 0.07
N GLY A 386 -16.87 -10.23 0.44
CA GLY A 386 -15.53 -10.03 -0.09
C GLY A 386 -14.89 -8.73 0.40
N TRP A 387 -13.65 -8.46 0.00
CA TRP A 387 -12.90 -7.30 0.46
C TRP A 387 -12.89 -6.15 -0.54
N HIS A 388 -13.10 -4.92 -0.05
CA HIS A 388 -12.64 -3.73 -0.74
C HIS A 388 -11.16 -3.91 -1.08
N ASP A 389 -10.87 -3.84 -2.37
CA ASP A 389 -9.59 -4.28 -2.89
C ASP A 389 -8.45 -3.36 -2.47
N ALA A 390 -8.69 -2.05 -2.54
CA ALA A 390 -7.65 -1.07 -2.37
C ALA A 390 -8.13 0.16 -1.58
N GLY A 391 -7.69 1.34 -2.01
CA GLY A 391 -8.23 2.61 -1.56
C GLY A 391 -9.66 2.89 -2.02
N ASP A 392 -10.16 2.13 -3.00
CA ASP A 392 -11.52 2.15 -3.51
C ASP A 392 -12.40 1.03 -2.94
N TYR A 393 -13.68 1.04 -3.32
CA TYR A 393 -14.67 0.05 -2.86
C TYR A 393 -14.95 -1.07 -3.86
N GLY A 394 -14.16 -1.14 -4.93
CA GLY A 394 -14.22 -2.23 -5.90
C GLY A 394 -13.80 -3.56 -5.26
N ARG A 395 -14.32 -4.65 -5.83
CA ARG A 395 -13.93 -6.03 -5.50
C ARG A 395 -13.54 -6.74 -6.78
N TYR A 396 -12.35 -7.31 -6.83
CA TYR A 396 -11.74 -7.85 -8.04
C TYR A 396 -11.29 -9.29 -7.78
N VAL A 397 -11.68 -10.21 -8.66
CA VAL A 397 -11.44 -11.65 -8.44
C VAL A 397 -9.96 -12.00 -8.49
N VAL A 398 -9.20 -11.34 -9.36
CA VAL A 398 -7.77 -11.63 -9.59
C VAL A 398 -6.91 -11.27 -8.37
N SER A 399 -7.14 -10.10 -7.77
CA SER A 399 -6.44 -9.68 -6.55
C SER A 399 -6.89 -10.46 -5.31
N GLY A 400 -8.20 -10.75 -5.21
CA GLY A 400 -8.75 -11.63 -4.17
C GLY A 400 -8.14 -13.03 -4.21
N ALA A 401 -7.95 -13.60 -5.41
CA ALA A 401 -7.33 -14.91 -5.57
C ALA A 401 -5.85 -14.93 -5.15
N LYS A 402 -5.06 -13.93 -5.57
CA LYS A 402 -3.68 -13.77 -5.06
C LYS A 402 -3.66 -13.71 -3.53
N THR A 403 -4.53 -12.87 -2.96
CA THR A 403 -4.62 -12.69 -1.51
C THR A 403 -4.88 -14.03 -0.82
N VAL A 404 -5.91 -14.77 -1.24
CA VAL A 404 -6.24 -16.10 -0.70
C VAL A 404 -5.09 -17.09 -0.85
N ALA A 405 -4.37 -17.07 -1.97
CA ALA A 405 -3.22 -17.95 -2.19
C ALA A 405 -2.10 -17.73 -1.17
N ASP A 406 -1.75 -16.48 -0.87
CA ASP A 406 -0.73 -16.15 0.13
C ASP A 406 -1.20 -16.54 1.55
N LEU A 407 -2.49 -16.33 1.87
CA LEU A 407 -3.07 -16.76 3.16
C LEU A 407 -3.02 -18.28 3.33
N PHE A 408 -3.34 -19.03 2.28
CA PHE A 408 -3.23 -20.48 2.27
C PHE A 408 -1.79 -20.96 2.43
N ALA A 409 -0.84 -20.37 1.70
CA ALA A 409 0.57 -20.68 1.84
C ALA A 409 1.05 -20.41 3.27
N ALA A 410 0.67 -19.28 3.86
CA ALA A 410 1.04 -18.91 5.23
C ALA A 410 0.49 -19.91 6.27
N TYR A 411 -0.79 -20.29 6.14
CA TYR A 411 -1.44 -21.28 6.98
C TYR A 411 -0.70 -22.63 6.93
N GLU A 412 -0.46 -23.15 5.73
CA GLU A 412 0.12 -24.48 5.56
C GLU A 412 1.58 -24.54 5.98
N ASP A 413 2.37 -23.54 5.60
CA ASP A 413 3.81 -23.58 5.80
C ASP A 413 4.21 -23.31 7.26
N TYR A 414 3.46 -22.47 7.97
CA TYR A 414 3.79 -22.05 9.33
C TYR A 414 2.80 -22.54 10.37
N SER A 415 1.79 -23.33 9.97
CA SER A 415 0.79 -23.90 10.87
C SER A 415 0.14 -22.82 11.73
N VAL A 416 -0.28 -21.72 11.09
CA VAL A 416 -0.97 -20.60 11.75
C VAL A 416 -2.25 -21.15 12.39
N LYS A 417 -2.39 -20.97 13.70
CA LYS A 417 -3.46 -21.55 14.52
C LYS A 417 -4.21 -20.51 15.36
N ALA A 418 -3.87 -19.23 15.22
CA ALA A 418 -4.57 -18.18 15.93
C ALA A 418 -6.04 -18.19 15.50
N ASP A 419 -6.92 -18.23 16.50
CA ASP A 419 -8.39 -18.28 16.41
C ASP A 419 -8.95 -17.36 17.52
N ASN A 420 -8.31 -16.20 17.68
CA ASN A 420 -8.49 -15.27 18.79
C ASN A 420 -8.13 -13.81 18.46
N TYR A 421 -8.08 -13.46 17.18
CA TYR A 421 -7.88 -12.08 16.72
C TYR A 421 -9.10 -11.21 16.95
N GLY A 422 -10.24 -11.84 17.24
CA GLY A 422 -11.49 -11.19 17.62
C GLY A 422 -12.46 -11.05 16.46
N LEU A 423 -12.20 -11.70 15.33
CA LEU A 423 -13.12 -11.80 14.21
C LEU A 423 -14.50 -12.31 14.67
N PRO A 424 -15.58 -12.01 13.93
CA PRO A 424 -16.88 -12.62 14.20
C PRO A 424 -16.83 -14.16 14.25
N GLU A 425 -15.90 -14.74 13.51
CA GLU A 425 -15.65 -16.18 13.41
C GLU A 425 -14.70 -16.72 14.51
N SER A 426 -13.97 -15.86 15.25
CA SER A 426 -12.98 -16.30 16.24
C SER A 426 -13.59 -17.20 17.34
N GLY A 427 -12.85 -18.24 17.70
CA GLY A 427 -13.20 -19.28 18.64
C GLY A 427 -14.04 -20.41 18.05
N ASN A 428 -14.19 -20.48 16.71
CA ASN A 428 -14.96 -21.53 16.05
C ASN A 428 -14.18 -22.85 15.85
N GLY A 429 -12.87 -22.85 16.12
CA GLY A 429 -11.98 -23.99 15.90
C GLY A 429 -11.24 -23.97 14.56
N THR A 430 -11.51 -22.99 13.70
CA THR A 430 -10.81 -22.67 12.45
C THR A 430 -9.85 -21.52 12.74
N PRO A 431 -8.61 -21.55 12.24
CA PRO A 431 -7.75 -20.38 12.34
C PRO A 431 -8.38 -19.16 11.68
N ASP A 432 -8.30 -18.01 12.34
CA ASP A 432 -8.86 -16.74 11.86
C ASP A 432 -8.34 -16.36 10.47
N LEU A 433 -7.11 -16.77 10.14
CA LEU A 433 -6.51 -16.58 8.81
C LEU A 433 -7.31 -17.30 7.71
N LEU A 434 -7.81 -18.51 8.01
CA LEU A 434 -8.69 -19.24 7.12
C LEU A 434 -10.11 -18.67 7.15
N ASP A 435 -10.63 -18.22 8.29
CA ASP A 435 -11.93 -17.56 8.32
C ASP A 435 -11.98 -16.32 7.41
N GLU A 436 -10.91 -15.50 7.40
CA GLU A 436 -10.76 -14.42 6.43
C GLU A 436 -10.71 -14.94 4.98
N ALA A 437 -9.86 -15.93 4.68
CA ALA A 437 -9.81 -16.52 3.32
C ALA A 437 -11.18 -17.05 2.87
N ARG A 438 -11.96 -17.66 3.77
CA ARG A 438 -13.32 -18.15 3.51
C ARG A 438 -14.27 -17.00 3.17
N PHE A 439 -14.17 -15.86 3.85
CA PHE A 439 -15.01 -14.69 3.59
C PHE A 439 -14.90 -14.22 2.14
N GLU A 440 -13.68 -14.17 1.60
CA GLU A 440 -13.44 -13.82 0.20
C GLU A 440 -13.89 -14.92 -0.77
N LEU A 441 -13.58 -16.19 -0.48
CA LEU A 441 -13.99 -17.31 -1.32
C LEU A 441 -15.52 -17.43 -1.42
N GLU A 442 -16.26 -17.16 -0.35
CA GLU A 442 -17.72 -17.15 -0.38
C GLU A 442 -18.28 -16.03 -1.27
N TRP A 443 -17.62 -14.88 -1.34
CA TRP A 443 -17.93 -13.83 -2.32
C TRP A 443 -17.56 -14.25 -3.75
N MET A 444 -16.36 -14.79 -3.96
CA MET A 444 -15.91 -15.29 -5.27
C MET A 444 -16.89 -16.35 -5.83
N LEU A 445 -17.44 -17.24 -5.00
CA LEU A 445 -18.48 -18.20 -5.42
C LEU A 445 -19.72 -17.51 -6.01
N LYS A 446 -20.09 -16.32 -5.51
CA LYS A 446 -21.19 -15.51 -6.08
C LYS A 446 -20.79 -14.88 -7.41
N MET A 447 -19.50 -14.68 -7.68
CA MET A 447 -18.97 -14.15 -8.94
C MET A 447 -18.87 -15.20 -10.05
N GLN A 448 -19.06 -16.49 -9.76
CA GLN A 448 -19.19 -17.51 -10.80
C GLN A 448 -20.56 -17.41 -11.49
N ASP A 449 -20.56 -17.43 -12.82
CA ASP A 449 -21.75 -17.54 -13.66
C ASP A 449 -22.26 -18.99 -13.67
N GLU A 450 -23.53 -19.17 -13.32
CA GLU A 450 -24.12 -20.50 -13.12
C GLU A 450 -24.31 -21.27 -14.45
N GLU A 451 -24.46 -20.56 -15.56
CA GLU A 451 -24.73 -21.14 -16.88
C GLU A 451 -23.43 -21.61 -17.55
N SER A 452 -22.42 -20.76 -17.57
CA SER A 452 -21.16 -21.01 -18.29
C SER A 452 -20.05 -21.60 -17.41
N GLY A 453 -20.08 -21.37 -16.09
CA GLY A 453 -18.98 -21.68 -15.18
C GLY A 453 -17.84 -20.65 -15.20
N GLY A 454 -17.88 -19.67 -16.11
CA GLY A 454 -16.94 -18.55 -16.13
C GLY A 454 -17.17 -17.60 -14.96
N VAL A 455 -16.18 -16.77 -14.65
CA VAL A 455 -16.21 -15.89 -13.46
C VAL A 455 -16.13 -14.44 -13.88
N TYR A 456 -17.08 -13.64 -13.40
CA TYR A 456 -17.11 -12.19 -13.62
C TYR A 456 -15.83 -11.55 -13.07
N HIS A 457 -15.23 -10.64 -13.82
CA HIS A 457 -13.89 -10.14 -13.49
C HIS A 457 -13.86 -9.32 -12.18
N LYS A 458 -14.87 -8.48 -11.99
CA LYS A 458 -14.98 -7.56 -10.84
C LYS A 458 -16.41 -7.08 -10.63
N VAL A 459 -16.67 -6.49 -9.47
CA VAL A 459 -17.88 -5.71 -9.18
C VAL A 459 -17.50 -4.35 -8.57
N THR A 460 -17.91 -3.27 -9.25
CA THR A 460 -17.56 -1.89 -8.88
C THR A 460 -18.70 -0.93 -9.22
N GLY A 461 -18.65 0.33 -8.78
CA GLY A 461 -19.37 1.39 -9.48
C GLY A 461 -18.86 1.56 -10.91
N MET A 462 -19.58 2.29 -11.78
CA MET A 462 -19.05 2.64 -13.10
C MET A 462 -17.86 3.61 -13.01
N LYS A 463 -17.78 4.37 -11.91
CA LYS A 463 -16.73 5.35 -11.64
C LYS A 463 -16.27 5.21 -10.19
N PHE A 464 -15.09 5.73 -9.90
CA PHE A 464 -14.61 5.84 -8.53
C PHE A 464 -15.45 6.86 -7.74
N PRO A 465 -15.79 6.58 -6.48
CA PRO A 465 -16.42 7.56 -5.62
C PRO A 465 -15.43 8.64 -5.20
N GLU A 466 -15.94 9.80 -4.77
CA GLU A 466 -15.15 10.89 -4.21
C GLU A 466 -14.28 10.39 -3.03
N MET A 467 -13.12 11.03 -2.84
CA MET A 467 -12.08 10.49 -1.94
C MET A 467 -12.47 10.50 -0.45
N ASN A 468 -13.41 11.36 -0.05
CA ASN A 468 -13.85 11.52 1.35
C ASN A 468 -15.14 10.74 1.68
N ILE A 469 -15.60 9.87 0.78
CA ILE A 469 -16.80 9.07 0.98
C ILE A 469 -16.44 7.78 1.72
N GLY A 470 -17.00 7.58 2.92
CA GLY A 470 -16.91 6.31 3.67
C GLY A 470 -17.71 5.17 3.02
N PRO A 471 -17.41 3.90 3.33
CA PRO A 471 -17.94 2.75 2.60
C PRO A 471 -19.47 2.64 2.66
N GLU A 472 -20.09 2.95 3.80
CA GLU A 472 -21.54 2.92 4.00
C GLU A 472 -22.27 4.09 3.34
N LYS A 473 -21.54 5.11 2.90
CA LYS A 473 -22.08 6.30 2.22
C LYS A 473 -21.96 6.22 0.71
N GLU A 474 -21.22 5.25 0.19
CA GLU A 474 -21.19 4.99 -1.24
C GLU A 474 -22.46 4.25 -1.65
N THR A 475 -23.27 4.91 -2.49
CA THR A 475 -24.65 4.49 -2.80
C THR A 475 -24.92 4.31 -4.29
N GLU A 476 -23.92 4.49 -5.16
CA GLU A 476 -24.06 4.21 -6.58
C GLU A 476 -24.35 2.71 -6.81
N GLN A 477 -25.06 2.44 -7.90
CA GLN A 477 -25.38 1.07 -8.28
C GLN A 477 -24.09 0.32 -8.62
N MET A 478 -23.78 -0.71 -7.83
CA MET A 478 -22.72 -1.65 -8.16
C MET A 478 -23.03 -2.40 -9.48
N VAL A 479 -22.02 -2.56 -10.31
CA VAL A 479 -22.06 -3.18 -11.63
C VAL A 479 -21.04 -4.31 -11.69
N ILE A 480 -21.51 -5.50 -12.07
CA ILE A 480 -20.67 -6.68 -12.33
C ILE A 480 -20.12 -6.55 -13.75
N ALA A 481 -18.80 -6.47 -13.87
CA ALA A 481 -18.10 -6.42 -15.15
C ALA A 481 -18.13 -7.79 -15.86
N PRO A 482 -17.89 -7.84 -17.19
CA PRO A 482 -17.88 -9.09 -17.94
C PRO A 482 -16.95 -10.18 -17.37
N ILE A 483 -17.26 -11.43 -17.71
CA ILE A 483 -16.41 -12.59 -17.41
C ILE A 483 -15.05 -12.42 -18.08
N SER A 484 -13.98 -12.83 -17.40
CA SER A 484 -12.65 -12.92 -18.00
C SER A 484 -11.97 -14.25 -17.74
N THR A 485 -11.06 -14.63 -18.63
CA THR A 485 -10.30 -15.87 -18.52
C THR A 485 -9.35 -15.84 -17.32
N ALA A 486 -8.68 -14.72 -17.06
CA ALA A 486 -7.79 -14.53 -15.90
C ALA A 486 -8.54 -14.80 -14.58
N ALA A 487 -9.64 -14.06 -14.35
CA ALA A 487 -10.48 -14.23 -13.16
C ALA A 487 -11.03 -15.65 -13.01
N THR A 488 -11.37 -16.32 -14.12
CA THR A 488 -11.87 -17.70 -14.09
C THR A 488 -10.76 -18.70 -13.75
N GLY A 489 -9.54 -18.51 -14.25
CA GLY A 489 -8.39 -19.35 -13.95
C GLY A 489 -7.92 -19.21 -12.50
N ASP A 490 -7.77 -17.97 -12.04
CA ASP A 490 -7.47 -17.63 -10.66
C ASP A 490 -8.46 -18.25 -9.68
N PHE A 491 -9.76 -18.03 -9.95
CA PHE A 491 -10.84 -18.64 -9.18
C PHE A 491 -10.74 -20.16 -9.15
N ALA A 492 -10.49 -20.80 -10.30
CA ALA A 492 -10.39 -22.25 -10.37
C ALA A 492 -9.24 -22.78 -9.50
N ALA A 493 -8.11 -22.09 -9.50
CA ALA A 493 -6.95 -22.46 -8.70
C ALA A 493 -7.22 -22.37 -7.19
N VAL A 494 -7.68 -21.21 -6.70
CA VAL A 494 -7.92 -21.03 -5.25
C VAL A 494 -9.09 -21.88 -4.75
N MET A 495 -10.12 -22.11 -5.55
CA MET A 495 -11.22 -23.01 -5.19
C MET A 495 -10.78 -24.48 -5.13
N ALA A 496 -9.91 -24.91 -6.04
CA ALA A 496 -9.32 -26.24 -5.98
C ALA A 496 -8.44 -26.40 -4.72
N ARG A 497 -7.59 -25.41 -4.40
CA ARG A 497 -6.80 -25.42 -3.16
C ARG A 497 -7.68 -25.41 -1.91
N ALA A 498 -8.72 -24.58 -1.89
CA ALA A 498 -9.68 -24.53 -0.79
C ALA A 498 -10.34 -25.89 -0.54
N SER A 499 -10.63 -26.67 -1.59
CA SER A 499 -11.20 -28.01 -1.41
C SER A 499 -10.29 -28.99 -0.65
N ILE A 500 -8.96 -28.79 -0.71
CA ILE A 500 -7.99 -29.57 0.05
C ILE A 500 -7.96 -29.06 1.50
N ILE A 501 -7.75 -27.75 1.67
CA ILE A 501 -7.55 -27.12 3.00
C ILE A 501 -8.78 -27.28 3.89
N TYR A 502 -9.98 -27.06 3.34
CA TYR A 502 -11.22 -27.13 4.12
C TYR A 502 -11.80 -28.53 4.24
N LYS A 503 -11.19 -29.57 3.64
CA LYS A 503 -11.75 -30.94 3.64
C LYS A 503 -12.10 -31.45 5.04
N ASP A 504 -11.21 -31.20 5.99
CA ASP A 504 -11.35 -31.63 7.39
C ASP A 504 -11.96 -30.55 8.32
N ILE A 505 -12.19 -29.34 7.80
CA ILE A 505 -12.76 -28.20 8.53
C ILE A 505 -14.27 -28.10 8.22
N ASP A 506 -14.61 -28.06 6.94
CA ASP A 506 -15.97 -27.99 6.40
C ASP A 506 -16.03 -28.76 5.08
N ALA A 507 -16.30 -30.06 5.17
CA ALA A 507 -16.36 -30.95 4.01
C ALA A 507 -17.42 -30.53 2.97
N ALA A 508 -18.49 -29.85 3.38
CA ALA A 508 -19.53 -29.38 2.47
C ALA A 508 -19.03 -28.18 1.65
N PHE A 509 -18.37 -27.22 2.30
CA PHE A 509 -17.70 -26.12 1.61
C PHE A 509 -16.60 -26.63 0.69
N ALA A 510 -15.77 -27.58 1.15
CA ALA A 510 -14.72 -28.19 0.34
C ALA A 510 -15.25 -28.84 -0.95
N SER A 511 -16.35 -29.61 -0.86
CA SER A 511 -17.00 -30.20 -2.03
C SER A 511 -17.53 -29.13 -2.99
N LYS A 512 -18.16 -28.07 -2.45
CA LYS A 512 -18.66 -26.95 -3.25
C LYS A 512 -17.54 -26.21 -3.98
N ALA A 513 -16.42 -25.97 -3.31
CA ALA A 513 -15.25 -25.32 -3.88
C ALA A 513 -14.65 -26.17 -5.02
N TYR A 514 -14.49 -27.49 -4.82
CA TYR A 514 -14.01 -28.39 -5.87
C TYR A 514 -14.92 -28.39 -7.10
N GLU A 515 -16.24 -28.50 -6.91
CA GLU A 515 -17.20 -28.47 -8.02
C GLU A 515 -17.16 -27.14 -8.78
N ALA A 516 -17.02 -26.02 -8.08
CA ALA A 516 -16.88 -24.70 -8.68
C ALA A 516 -15.59 -24.58 -9.50
N ALA A 517 -14.46 -25.09 -8.98
CA ALA A 517 -13.17 -25.12 -9.67
C ALA A 517 -13.24 -25.93 -10.97
N VAL A 518 -13.88 -27.10 -10.95
CA VAL A 518 -14.04 -27.96 -12.14
C VAL A 518 -14.89 -27.26 -13.22
N LYS A 519 -15.94 -26.53 -12.83
CA LYS A 519 -16.75 -25.74 -13.78
C LYS A 519 -15.94 -24.59 -14.40
N ALA A 520 -15.18 -23.88 -13.59
CA ALA A 520 -14.32 -22.79 -14.05
C ALA A 520 -13.21 -23.29 -14.99
N TRP A 521 -12.58 -24.44 -14.66
CA TRP A 521 -11.64 -25.09 -15.56
C TRP A 521 -12.26 -25.43 -16.91
N LYS A 522 -13.48 -25.98 -16.92
CA LYS A 522 -14.19 -26.29 -18.16
C LYS A 522 -14.38 -25.02 -19.00
N TYR A 523 -14.79 -23.91 -18.38
CA TYR A 523 -14.93 -22.63 -19.09
C TYR A 523 -13.63 -22.19 -19.75
N ILE A 524 -12.53 -22.11 -19.00
CA ILE A 524 -11.25 -21.66 -19.58
C ILE A 524 -10.72 -22.68 -20.59
N ALA A 525 -10.89 -23.98 -20.39
CA ALA A 525 -10.47 -24.98 -21.38
C ALA A 525 -11.17 -24.80 -22.74
N ASP A 526 -12.43 -24.35 -22.74
CA ASP A 526 -13.23 -24.12 -23.96
C ASP A 526 -13.06 -22.70 -24.54
N ASN A 527 -12.51 -21.75 -23.79
CA ASN A 527 -12.37 -20.34 -24.18
C ASN A 527 -10.92 -19.89 -24.08
N ASN A 528 -10.27 -19.56 -25.21
CA ASN A 528 -8.87 -19.12 -25.24
C ASN A 528 -8.75 -17.63 -25.60
N ASP A 529 -9.35 -16.77 -24.79
CA ASP A 529 -9.22 -15.32 -24.91
C ASP A 529 -7.77 -14.89 -24.63
N THR A 530 -7.18 -14.18 -25.59
CA THR A 530 -5.82 -13.64 -25.55
C THR A 530 -5.80 -12.12 -25.58
N GLU A 531 -6.95 -11.46 -25.66
CA GLU A 531 -7.05 -9.99 -25.64
C GLU A 531 -7.04 -9.44 -24.21
N GLY A 532 -7.41 -10.28 -23.25
CA GLY A 532 -7.45 -9.93 -21.85
C GLY A 532 -8.70 -9.15 -21.46
N PHE A 533 -8.92 -8.97 -20.16
CA PHE A 533 -10.01 -8.13 -19.71
C PHE A 533 -9.77 -6.67 -20.13
N LYS A 534 -10.85 -6.01 -20.57
CA LYS A 534 -10.89 -4.59 -20.87
C LYS A 534 -12.10 -3.99 -20.18
N ASN A 535 -11.94 -2.79 -19.62
CA ASN A 535 -13.06 -2.07 -19.06
C ASN A 535 -14.13 -1.86 -20.14
N PRO A 536 -15.40 -2.19 -19.86
CA PRO A 536 -16.47 -1.88 -20.77
C PRO A 536 -16.72 -0.36 -20.84
N ASP A 537 -17.35 0.09 -21.92
CA ASP A 537 -17.61 1.52 -22.16
C ASP A 537 -18.24 2.23 -20.94
N GLY A 538 -17.59 3.32 -20.53
CA GLY A 538 -18.01 4.17 -19.41
C GLY A 538 -17.56 3.69 -18.03
N MET A 539 -16.99 2.48 -17.91
CA MET A 539 -16.39 2.00 -16.67
C MET A 539 -14.93 2.47 -16.58
N VAL A 540 -14.58 3.15 -15.49
CA VAL A 540 -13.24 3.74 -15.30
C VAL A 540 -12.52 3.26 -14.03
N THR A 541 -13.09 2.28 -13.33
CA THR A 541 -12.46 1.64 -12.16
C THR A 541 -11.30 0.72 -12.58
N GLY A 542 -10.44 0.31 -11.64
CA GLY A 542 -9.20 -0.43 -11.93
C GLY A 542 -9.38 -1.57 -12.94
N GLU A 543 -8.65 -1.56 -14.05
CA GLU A 543 -8.89 -2.52 -15.13
C GLU A 543 -8.40 -3.92 -14.79
N TYR A 544 -7.31 -4.06 -14.03
CA TYR A 544 -6.61 -5.34 -13.82
C TYR A 544 -6.38 -6.14 -15.12
N PRO A 545 -5.74 -5.52 -16.15
CA PRO A 545 -5.54 -6.18 -17.42
C PRO A 545 -4.48 -7.28 -17.32
N ASP A 546 -4.83 -8.47 -17.80
CA ASP A 546 -3.87 -9.50 -18.15
C ASP A 546 -4.20 -10.07 -19.53
N THR A 547 -3.18 -10.13 -20.39
CA THR A 547 -3.27 -10.62 -21.77
C THR A 547 -2.65 -12.01 -21.96
N ASN A 548 -2.01 -12.56 -20.93
CA ASN A 548 -1.35 -13.85 -20.99
C ASN A 548 -1.88 -14.80 -19.93
N THR A 549 -3.02 -15.42 -20.22
CA THR A 549 -3.68 -16.30 -19.24
C THR A 549 -3.10 -17.71 -19.11
N LEU A 550 -1.86 -17.93 -19.60
CA LEU A 550 -1.26 -19.27 -19.63
C LEU A 550 -0.93 -19.75 -18.21
N ASP A 551 -0.48 -18.85 -17.35
CA ASP A 551 -0.10 -19.12 -15.98
C ASP A 551 -1.29 -19.32 -15.04
N GLU A 552 -2.41 -18.64 -15.21
CA GLU A 552 -3.65 -18.92 -14.46
C GLU A 552 -4.20 -20.29 -14.82
N ARG A 553 -4.12 -20.68 -16.11
CA ARG A 553 -4.49 -22.04 -16.54
C ARG A 553 -3.53 -23.08 -15.98
N PHE A 554 -2.23 -22.79 -16.00
CA PHE A 554 -1.24 -23.67 -15.40
C PHE A 554 -1.51 -23.85 -13.91
N TRP A 555 -1.84 -22.75 -13.22
CA TRP A 555 -2.15 -22.74 -11.81
C TRP A 555 -3.40 -23.56 -11.50
N ALA A 556 -4.51 -23.28 -12.19
CA ALA A 556 -5.74 -24.04 -12.07
C ALA A 556 -5.55 -25.54 -12.34
N ALA A 557 -4.79 -25.90 -13.38
CA ALA A 557 -4.51 -27.30 -13.71
C ALA A 557 -3.72 -28.00 -12.59
N ALA A 558 -2.71 -27.33 -12.03
CA ALA A 558 -1.91 -27.88 -10.94
C ALA A 558 -2.75 -28.11 -9.68
N GLU A 559 -3.52 -27.11 -9.24
CA GLU A 559 -4.35 -27.25 -8.04
C GLU A 559 -5.46 -28.28 -8.24
N LEU A 560 -6.08 -28.36 -9.42
CA LEU A 560 -7.05 -29.39 -9.73
C LEU A 560 -6.44 -30.79 -9.77
N LEU A 561 -5.21 -30.94 -10.27
CA LEU A 561 -4.48 -32.19 -10.20
C LEU A 561 -4.27 -32.62 -8.75
N LEU A 562 -3.81 -31.70 -7.89
CA LEU A 562 -3.56 -31.97 -6.47
C LEU A 562 -4.85 -32.26 -5.69
N ALA A 563 -5.96 -31.60 -6.04
CA ALA A 563 -7.26 -31.81 -5.42
C ALA A 563 -8.00 -33.05 -5.93
N SER A 564 -7.65 -33.55 -7.13
CA SER A 564 -8.38 -34.66 -7.74
C SER A 564 -8.15 -35.99 -7.02
N ASP A 565 -9.23 -36.59 -6.50
CA ASP A 565 -9.25 -38.00 -6.05
C ASP A 565 -9.31 -38.98 -7.25
N GLY A 566 -8.71 -38.62 -8.40
CA GLY A 566 -8.58 -39.45 -9.61
C GLY A 566 -9.46 -39.09 -10.82
N GLY A 567 -10.40 -38.14 -10.70
CA GLY A 567 -11.21 -37.64 -11.82
C GLY A 567 -10.47 -36.60 -12.67
N ASN A 568 -10.47 -36.74 -14.01
CA ASN A 568 -9.83 -35.84 -14.99
C ASN A 568 -8.32 -35.58 -14.79
N ALA A 569 -7.64 -36.31 -13.89
CA ALA A 569 -6.22 -36.13 -13.58
C ALA A 569 -5.33 -36.18 -14.82
N ASP A 570 -5.63 -37.05 -15.79
CA ASP A 570 -4.86 -37.17 -17.04
C ASP A 570 -4.94 -35.90 -17.90
N THR A 571 -6.08 -35.19 -17.89
CA THR A 571 -6.25 -33.92 -18.60
C THR A 571 -5.35 -32.84 -17.98
N TYR A 572 -5.36 -32.71 -16.66
CA TYR A 572 -4.54 -31.73 -15.95
C TYR A 572 -3.04 -32.03 -16.11
N LYS A 573 -2.64 -33.30 -15.95
CA LYS A 573 -1.26 -33.75 -16.20
C LYS A 573 -0.79 -33.44 -17.61
N ALA A 574 -1.62 -33.73 -18.61
CA ALA A 574 -1.27 -33.44 -20.00
C ALA A 574 -1.05 -31.93 -20.22
N PHE A 575 -1.88 -31.08 -19.60
CA PHE A 575 -1.71 -29.64 -19.67
C PHE A 575 -0.42 -29.17 -18.98
N ILE A 576 -0.18 -29.58 -17.73
CA ILE A 576 1.02 -29.22 -16.95
C ILE A 576 2.30 -29.67 -17.69
N LYS A 577 2.32 -30.92 -18.18
CA LYS A 577 3.45 -31.47 -18.92
C LYS A 577 3.79 -30.66 -20.17
N LYS A 578 2.79 -30.10 -20.85
CA LYS A 578 2.97 -29.26 -22.04
C LYS A 578 3.52 -27.88 -21.68
N THR A 579 3.15 -27.35 -20.52
CA THR A 579 3.29 -25.91 -20.19
C THR A 579 4.40 -25.60 -19.19
N ILE A 580 4.79 -26.53 -18.33
CA ILE A 580 5.82 -26.31 -17.28
C ILE A 580 7.19 -25.88 -17.82
N SER A 581 7.47 -26.13 -19.10
CA SER A 581 8.71 -25.70 -19.78
C SER A 581 8.45 -24.69 -20.90
N ASP A 582 7.23 -24.15 -21.00
CA ASP A 582 6.88 -23.11 -21.98
C ASP A 582 7.50 -21.78 -21.55
N THR A 583 8.16 -21.09 -22.48
CA THR A 583 8.78 -19.79 -22.22
C THR A 583 7.77 -18.66 -22.02
N ASN A 584 6.51 -18.88 -22.41
CA ASN A 584 5.41 -17.95 -22.17
C ASN A 584 4.79 -18.12 -20.78
N LEU A 585 5.14 -19.17 -20.03
CA LEU A 585 4.68 -19.34 -18.66
C LEU A 585 5.32 -18.28 -17.77
N LYS A 586 4.53 -17.34 -17.26
CA LYS A 586 5.03 -16.24 -16.42
C LYS A 586 5.19 -16.71 -14.99
N LEU A 587 6.43 -16.65 -14.51
CA LEU A 587 6.82 -17.11 -13.19
C LEU A 587 6.74 -15.92 -12.24
N GLY A 588 5.65 -15.81 -11.50
CA GLY A 588 5.48 -14.79 -10.47
C GLY A 588 4.51 -15.21 -9.38
N LEU A 589 4.42 -14.36 -8.36
CA LEU A 589 3.41 -14.39 -7.29
C LEU A 589 2.48 -13.18 -7.44
N GLY A 590 1.98 -12.99 -8.66
CA GLY A 590 0.88 -12.13 -9.06
C GLY A 590 1.13 -10.62 -9.18
N TRP A 591 0.07 -9.84 -9.38
CA TRP A 591 -1.29 -10.31 -9.70
C TRP A 591 -1.47 -10.70 -11.18
N THR A 592 -0.52 -10.38 -12.06
CA THR A 592 -0.56 -10.78 -13.49
C THR A 592 0.19 -12.07 -13.78
N ASP A 593 1.20 -12.39 -12.97
CA ASP A 593 2.09 -13.53 -13.22
C ASP A 593 1.87 -14.54 -12.09
N MET A 594 1.07 -15.60 -12.28
CA MET A 594 0.52 -16.42 -11.20
C MET A 594 1.16 -17.82 -11.05
N ALA A 595 2.06 -18.23 -11.94
CA ALA A 595 2.51 -19.63 -11.99
C ALA A 595 3.31 -20.10 -10.76
N MET A 596 3.90 -19.21 -9.95
CA MET A 596 4.73 -19.66 -8.82
C MET A 596 3.94 -20.32 -7.71
N TYR A 597 2.65 -20.02 -7.54
CA TYR A 597 1.80 -20.75 -6.60
C TYR A 597 1.74 -22.25 -6.96
N ALA A 598 1.41 -22.56 -8.21
CA ALA A 598 1.41 -23.94 -8.71
C ALA A 598 2.79 -24.60 -8.68
N VAL A 599 3.83 -23.87 -9.09
CA VAL A 599 5.20 -24.42 -9.03
C VAL A 599 5.57 -24.77 -7.59
N TYR A 600 5.22 -23.92 -6.62
CA TYR A 600 5.50 -24.20 -5.22
C TYR A 600 4.74 -25.42 -4.70
N ASP A 601 3.43 -25.47 -4.93
CA ASP A 601 2.60 -26.58 -4.43
C ASP A 601 2.94 -27.91 -5.12
N LEU A 602 3.24 -27.90 -6.43
CA LEU A 602 3.77 -29.07 -7.12
C LEU A 602 5.12 -29.52 -6.53
N ALA A 603 6.03 -28.58 -6.22
CA ALA A 603 7.34 -28.89 -5.63
C ALA A 603 7.25 -29.51 -4.23
N LYS A 604 6.22 -29.14 -3.45
CA LYS A 604 5.92 -29.74 -2.13
C LYS A 604 5.21 -31.10 -2.22
N SER A 605 4.54 -31.38 -3.33
CA SER A 605 3.71 -32.57 -3.50
C SER A 605 4.49 -33.84 -3.86
N SER A 606 3.78 -34.98 -3.90
CA SER A 606 4.27 -36.23 -4.49
C SER A 606 3.96 -36.38 -5.99
N SER A 607 3.63 -35.28 -6.67
CA SER A 607 3.34 -35.27 -8.11
C SER A 607 4.56 -35.63 -8.95
N GLU A 608 4.34 -36.16 -10.17
CA GLU A 608 5.42 -36.45 -11.12
C GLU A 608 6.17 -35.18 -11.59
N PHE A 609 5.55 -34.00 -11.40
CA PHE A 609 6.14 -32.70 -11.75
C PHE A 609 6.97 -32.07 -10.63
N ALA A 610 7.02 -32.68 -9.43
CA ALA A 610 7.66 -32.08 -8.26
C ALA A 610 9.13 -31.72 -8.47
N ALA A 611 9.88 -32.55 -9.19
CA ALA A 611 11.30 -32.29 -9.46
C ALA A 611 11.52 -31.09 -10.41
N ASP A 612 10.72 -30.99 -11.47
CA ASP A 612 10.78 -29.88 -12.43
C ASP A 612 10.33 -28.57 -11.77
N ALA A 613 9.24 -28.63 -10.99
CA ALA A 613 8.73 -27.49 -10.25
C ALA A 613 9.74 -26.97 -9.21
N LYS A 614 10.35 -27.88 -8.42
CA LYS A 614 11.42 -27.52 -7.49
C LYS A 614 12.59 -26.85 -8.19
N LYS A 615 12.98 -27.34 -9.38
CA LYS A 615 14.06 -26.74 -10.17
C LYS A 615 13.71 -25.32 -10.62
N LEU A 616 12.48 -25.07 -11.07
CA LEU A 616 12.02 -23.73 -11.47
C LEU A 616 12.04 -22.76 -10.28
N LEU A 617 11.45 -23.16 -9.15
CA LEU A 617 11.39 -22.33 -7.95
C LEU A 617 12.80 -21.94 -7.43
N LEU A 618 13.69 -22.91 -7.30
CA LEU A 618 15.06 -22.64 -6.83
C LEU A 618 15.84 -21.77 -7.82
N ALA A 619 15.63 -21.95 -9.13
CA ALA A 619 16.27 -21.11 -10.14
C ALA A 619 15.79 -19.67 -10.06
N GLU A 620 14.50 -19.42 -9.79
CA GLU A 620 13.98 -18.07 -9.61
C GLU A 620 14.49 -17.43 -8.31
N ALA A 621 14.49 -18.18 -7.21
CA ALA A 621 15.06 -17.74 -5.94
C ALA A 621 16.55 -17.38 -6.05
N ASP A 622 17.33 -18.16 -6.79
CA ASP A 622 18.75 -17.89 -7.05
C ASP A 622 18.95 -16.61 -7.87
N LYS A 623 18.06 -16.31 -8.83
CA LYS A 623 18.10 -15.03 -9.57
C LYS A 623 17.83 -13.84 -8.65
N LEU A 624 16.87 -13.96 -7.73
CA LEU A 624 16.58 -12.90 -6.75
C LEU A 624 17.80 -12.61 -5.87
N ILE A 625 18.45 -13.65 -5.33
CA ILE A 625 19.68 -13.49 -4.54
C ILE A 625 20.79 -12.86 -5.37
N ALA A 626 20.98 -13.29 -6.62
CA ALA A 626 21.99 -12.74 -7.50
C ALA A 626 21.75 -11.26 -7.81
N ALA A 627 20.50 -10.86 -8.06
CA ALA A 627 20.12 -9.47 -8.28
C ALA A 627 20.35 -8.60 -7.02
N ALA A 628 20.01 -9.13 -5.84
CA ALA A 628 20.19 -8.45 -4.56
C ALA A 628 21.67 -8.29 -4.13
N ALA A 629 22.61 -9.01 -4.76
CA ALA A 629 24.02 -8.98 -4.37
C ALA A 629 24.68 -7.61 -4.58
N SER A 630 24.25 -6.86 -5.61
CA SER A 630 24.76 -5.51 -5.92
C SER A 630 23.98 -4.39 -5.22
N ASP A 631 22.76 -4.65 -4.77
CA ASP A 631 21.92 -3.68 -4.08
C ASP A 631 22.38 -3.49 -2.62
N ARG A 632 22.44 -2.25 -2.14
CA ARG A 632 22.97 -1.92 -0.81
C ARG A 632 21.97 -2.16 0.30
N TYR A 633 20.69 -2.33 0.00
CA TYR A 633 19.60 -2.66 0.91
C TYR A 633 19.07 -4.10 0.71
N TYR A 634 19.77 -4.92 -0.09
CA TYR A 634 19.47 -6.32 -0.39
C TYR A 634 18.16 -6.55 -1.18
N GLN A 635 17.75 -5.59 -2.00
CA GLN A 635 16.56 -5.71 -2.85
C GLN A 635 16.91 -6.17 -4.27
N SER A 636 16.02 -6.91 -4.91
CA SER A 636 16.21 -7.50 -6.25
C SER A 636 15.67 -6.65 -7.40
N LEU A 637 15.05 -5.49 -7.12
CA LEU A 637 14.38 -4.66 -8.13
C LEU A 637 15.35 -3.83 -9.00
N GLY A 638 16.61 -3.68 -8.59
CA GLY A 638 17.55 -2.79 -9.29
C GLY A 638 17.00 -1.36 -9.33
N ASN A 639 16.81 -0.80 -10.52
CA ASN A 639 16.24 0.53 -10.71
C ASN A 639 14.75 0.51 -11.12
N ASN A 640 14.10 -0.66 -11.10
CA ASN A 640 12.74 -0.84 -11.58
C ASN A 640 11.75 -0.85 -10.40
N TYR A 641 11.54 0.31 -9.80
CA TYR A 641 10.52 0.52 -8.77
C TYR A 641 9.23 0.96 -9.48
N TYR A 642 8.29 0.03 -9.63
CA TYR A 642 7.00 0.24 -10.29
C TYR A 642 5.88 0.41 -9.26
N TRP A 643 4.67 0.80 -9.69
CA TRP A 643 3.50 0.87 -8.82
C TRP A 643 3.27 -0.46 -8.08
N GLY A 644 3.35 -0.43 -6.75
CA GLY A 644 3.28 -1.63 -5.91
C GLY A 644 4.63 -2.33 -5.76
N SER A 645 5.75 -1.62 -5.90
CA SER A 645 7.11 -2.14 -5.69
C SER A 645 7.28 -2.85 -4.35
N ASN A 646 6.60 -2.39 -3.29
CA ASN A 646 6.61 -3.07 -1.99
C ASN A 646 5.91 -4.43 -2.01
N MET A 647 4.86 -4.61 -2.83
CA MET A 647 4.30 -5.94 -3.08
C MET A 647 5.33 -6.82 -3.78
N GLY A 648 6.04 -6.29 -4.78
CA GLY A 648 7.13 -7.01 -5.43
C GLY A 648 8.22 -7.46 -4.44
N ILE A 649 8.62 -6.59 -3.51
CA ILE A 649 9.60 -6.89 -2.45
C ILE A 649 9.05 -7.94 -1.48
N ALA A 650 7.81 -7.79 -1.02
CA ALA A 650 7.16 -8.76 -0.14
C ALA A 650 7.05 -10.14 -0.80
N SER A 651 6.56 -10.19 -2.04
CA SER A 651 6.44 -11.42 -2.86
C SER A 651 7.79 -12.07 -3.14
N ASN A 652 8.87 -11.28 -3.33
CA ASN A 652 10.23 -11.82 -3.43
C ASN A 652 10.67 -12.48 -2.11
N GLY A 653 10.35 -11.86 -0.97
CA GLY A 653 10.57 -12.45 0.35
C GLY A 653 9.78 -13.76 0.54
N GLU A 654 8.52 -13.78 0.14
CA GLU A 654 7.67 -14.96 0.13
C GLU A 654 8.26 -16.09 -0.71
N LEU A 655 8.64 -15.82 -1.97
CA LEU A 655 9.25 -16.79 -2.87
C LEU A 655 10.54 -17.36 -2.28
N LEU A 656 11.37 -16.54 -1.65
CA LEU A 656 12.61 -17.00 -1.00
C LEU A 656 12.31 -17.93 0.18
N TYR A 657 11.30 -17.64 1.00
CA TYR A 657 10.86 -18.54 2.05
C TYR A 657 10.26 -19.85 1.50
N MET A 658 9.46 -19.77 0.44
CA MET A 658 8.95 -20.95 -0.27
C MET A 658 10.10 -21.82 -0.80
N ALA A 659 11.11 -21.21 -1.43
CA ALA A 659 12.33 -21.88 -1.87
C ALA A 659 13.07 -22.55 -0.71
N ALA A 660 13.17 -21.88 0.45
CA ALA A 660 13.79 -22.44 1.65
C ALA A 660 13.08 -23.71 2.17
N LYS A 661 11.77 -23.84 1.96
CA LYS A 661 10.99 -25.01 2.40
C LYS A 661 11.27 -26.25 1.57
N VAL A 662 11.59 -26.08 0.28
CA VAL A 662 11.89 -27.19 -0.64
C VAL A 662 13.38 -27.42 -0.86
N ALA A 663 14.22 -26.44 -0.54
CA ALA A 663 15.68 -26.53 -0.64
C ALA A 663 16.27 -27.59 0.30
N ASP A 664 17.52 -27.99 0.03
CA ASP A 664 18.27 -28.82 0.98
C ASP A 664 18.71 -28.01 2.22
N GLU A 665 19.12 -28.72 3.28
CA GLU A 665 19.52 -28.13 4.55
C GLU A 665 20.68 -27.12 4.45
N LYS A 666 21.50 -27.20 3.39
CA LYS A 666 22.64 -26.30 3.19
C LYS A 666 22.21 -25.00 2.50
N ALA A 667 21.29 -25.07 1.57
CA ALA A 667 20.81 -23.91 0.81
C ALA A 667 19.70 -23.14 1.54
N ALA A 668 18.82 -23.84 2.28
CA ALA A 668 17.66 -23.23 2.95
C ALA A 668 17.99 -22.01 3.84
N PRO A 669 19.07 -21.99 4.65
CA PRO A 669 19.42 -20.82 5.45
C PRO A 669 19.74 -19.56 4.63
N ASN A 670 20.31 -19.71 3.43
CA ASN A 670 20.64 -18.57 2.57
C ASN A 670 19.39 -17.89 2.02
N TYR A 671 18.40 -18.67 1.61
CA TYR A 671 17.11 -18.13 1.16
C TYR A 671 16.36 -17.43 2.29
N LYS A 672 16.29 -18.03 3.50
CA LYS A 672 15.67 -17.39 4.68
C LYS A 672 16.33 -16.06 5.04
N LYS A 673 17.66 -16.03 5.02
CA LYS A 673 18.43 -14.82 5.26
C LYS A 673 18.07 -13.72 4.25
N ALA A 674 18.05 -14.05 2.95
CA ALA A 674 17.66 -13.10 1.92
C ALA A 674 16.19 -12.63 2.10
N ALA A 675 15.28 -13.55 2.43
CA ALA A 675 13.88 -13.25 2.68
C ALA A 675 13.69 -12.23 3.82
N SER A 676 14.37 -12.43 4.96
CA SER A 676 14.33 -11.49 6.10
C SER A 676 14.74 -10.06 5.74
N LYS A 677 15.59 -9.88 4.71
CA LYS A 677 16.00 -8.55 4.24
C LYS A 677 14.94 -7.83 3.43
N ASN A 678 14.00 -8.56 2.84
CA ASN A 678 12.81 -7.94 2.25
C ASN A 678 11.91 -7.39 3.37
N LEU A 679 11.69 -8.14 4.46
CA LEU A 679 10.93 -7.63 5.61
C LEU A 679 11.60 -6.43 6.27
N ASP A 680 12.92 -6.49 6.53
CA ASP A 680 13.67 -5.37 7.10
C ASP A 680 13.48 -4.09 6.26
N TYR A 681 13.52 -4.20 4.92
CA TYR A 681 13.31 -3.09 4.01
C TYR A 681 11.92 -2.45 4.15
N LEU A 682 10.87 -3.28 4.15
CA LEU A 682 9.48 -2.83 4.29
C LEU A 682 9.24 -2.11 5.64
N LEU A 683 10.03 -2.45 6.65
CA LEU A 683 9.93 -1.90 8.01
C LEU A 683 10.94 -0.79 8.30
N GLY A 684 11.63 -0.25 7.29
CA GLY A 684 12.43 0.96 7.41
C GLY A 684 13.92 0.80 7.16
N ALA A 685 14.42 -0.41 6.89
CA ALA A 685 15.80 -0.64 6.48
C ALA A 685 15.99 -0.37 4.98
N ASN A 686 15.60 0.83 4.55
CA ASN A 686 15.68 1.31 3.17
C ASN A 686 16.36 2.70 3.12
N ALA A 687 16.57 3.22 1.92
CA ALA A 687 17.30 4.47 1.71
C ALA A 687 16.61 5.72 2.29
N MET A 688 15.31 5.64 2.54
CA MET A 688 14.51 6.69 3.17
C MET A 688 14.48 6.56 4.71
N GLY A 689 14.84 5.39 5.25
CA GLY A 689 14.62 5.11 6.67
C GLY A 689 13.13 5.16 7.00
N TYR A 690 12.26 4.69 6.09
CA TYR A 690 10.80 4.86 6.16
C TYR A 690 10.12 3.50 6.27
N SER A 691 9.33 3.24 7.31
CA SER A 691 8.51 2.02 7.35
C SER A 691 7.29 2.20 6.47
N PHE A 692 7.01 1.25 5.58
CA PHE A 692 5.90 1.32 4.64
C PHE A 692 4.60 0.71 5.16
N VAL A 693 4.51 0.41 6.46
CA VAL A 693 3.31 -0.16 7.07
C VAL A 693 2.68 0.85 8.01
N THR A 694 1.40 1.18 7.76
CA THR A 694 0.69 2.17 8.57
C THR A 694 0.62 1.75 10.05
N GLY A 695 0.96 2.68 10.94
CA GLY A 695 0.94 2.45 12.38
C GLY A 695 2.16 1.72 12.96
N TYR A 696 3.08 1.23 12.11
CA TYR A 696 4.26 0.49 12.56
C TYR A 696 5.55 1.23 12.17
N GLY A 697 6.50 1.29 13.10
CA GLY A 697 7.67 2.17 12.99
C GLY A 697 7.37 3.62 13.39
N ILE A 698 8.43 4.39 13.71
CA ILE A 698 8.31 5.79 14.11
C ILE A 698 7.94 6.66 12.90
N PHE A 699 8.55 6.38 11.76
CA PHE A 699 8.31 7.10 10.50
C PHE A 699 7.61 6.19 9.51
N SER A 700 6.29 6.35 9.44
CA SER A 700 5.35 5.48 8.74
C SER A 700 4.17 6.26 8.15
N PRO A 701 3.43 5.71 7.16
CA PRO A 701 2.44 6.46 6.41
C PRO A 701 1.31 6.96 7.30
N LYS A 702 0.87 8.19 7.03
CA LYS A 702 -0.23 8.87 7.74
C LYS A 702 -1.32 9.34 6.79
N ASN A 703 -0.99 9.64 5.54
CA ASN A 703 -1.90 10.23 4.55
C ASN A 703 -2.05 9.28 3.37
N VAL A 704 -2.56 8.08 3.61
CA VAL A 704 -2.69 7.06 2.56
C VAL A 704 -3.81 7.38 1.57
N HIS A 705 -3.64 7.00 0.30
CA HIS A 705 -4.70 7.01 -0.71
C HIS A 705 -5.70 5.89 -0.40
N HIS A 706 -6.56 6.11 0.60
CA HIS A 706 -7.52 5.13 1.10
C HIS A 706 -8.76 5.85 1.60
N ARG A 707 -9.91 5.66 0.93
CA ARG A 707 -11.14 6.44 1.19
C ARG A 707 -11.61 6.39 2.64
N PRO A 708 -11.67 5.23 3.33
CA PRO A 708 -11.99 5.21 4.75
C PRO A 708 -11.00 6.01 5.62
N SER A 709 -9.70 5.98 5.28
CA SER A 709 -8.68 6.77 6.01
C SER A 709 -8.87 8.27 5.80
N ILE A 710 -9.16 8.69 4.56
CA ILE A 710 -9.37 10.10 4.21
C ILE A 710 -10.67 10.61 4.84
N ALA A 711 -11.75 9.83 4.77
CA ALA A 711 -13.04 10.18 5.38
C ALA A 711 -12.96 10.36 6.90
N THR A 712 -12.03 9.65 7.57
CA THR A 712 -11.83 9.71 9.03
C THR A 712 -10.70 10.65 9.44
N GLY A 713 -9.84 11.05 8.50
CA GLY A 713 -8.61 11.81 8.76
C GLY A 713 -7.52 11.02 9.48
N LYS A 714 -7.57 9.68 9.43
CA LYS A 714 -6.63 8.78 10.11
C LYS A 714 -6.25 7.61 9.22
N ALA A 715 -4.97 7.28 9.13
CA ALA A 715 -4.54 6.05 8.48
C ALA A 715 -4.96 4.81 9.28
N MET A 716 -5.68 3.89 8.64
CA MET A 716 -5.96 2.56 9.19
C MET A 716 -4.65 1.82 9.50
N PRO A 717 -4.49 1.14 10.65
CA PRO A 717 -3.26 0.42 10.96
C PRO A 717 -3.10 -0.86 10.13
N GLY A 718 -1.85 -1.27 9.90
CA GLY A 718 -1.51 -2.56 9.30
C GLY A 718 -1.59 -2.63 7.78
N MET A 719 -1.70 -1.51 7.06
CA MET A 719 -1.71 -1.47 5.60
C MET A 719 -0.29 -1.32 5.05
N LEU A 720 0.10 -2.19 4.13
CA LEU A 720 1.31 -2.01 3.33
C LEU A 720 1.00 -1.08 2.16
N VAL A 721 1.70 0.06 2.08
CA VAL A 721 1.56 0.99 0.95
C VAL A 721 2.40 0.56 -0.25
N GLY A 722 2.05 1.08 -1.43
CA GLY A 722 2.65 0.68 -2.71
C GLY A 722 4.18 0.84 -2.77
N GLY A 723 4.70 1.86 -2.09
CA GLY A 723 6.13 2.12 -1.98
C GLY A 723 6.64 3.02 -3.09
N ALA A 724 7.95 2.94 -3.36
CA ALA A 724 8.53 3.79 -4.38
C ALA A 724 8.00 3.41 -5.78
N ASP A 725 7.68 4.42 -6.59
CA ASP A 725 7.32 4.27 -7.99
C ASP A 725 8.08 5.33 -8.80
N ASN A 726 9.03 4.88 -9.61
CA ASN A 726 9.85 5.75 -10.44
C ASN A 726 9.31 5.90 -11.89
N ALA A 727 8.12 5.35 -12.18
CA ALA A 727 7.34 5.69 -13.37
C ALA A 727 6.51 6.97 -13.17
N LEU A 728 6.29 7.39 -11.91
CA LEU A 728 5.61 8.63 -11.53
C LEU A 728 4.22 8.68 -12.16
N GLU A 729 3.38 7.69 -11.85
CA GLU A 729 2.11 7.48 -12.55
C GLU A 729 0.98 8.42 -12.11
N ASP A 730 1.17 9.16 -11.01
CA ASP A 730 0.26 10.21 -10.54
C ASP A 730 0.93 11.60 -10.54
N ASP A 731 0.13 12.66 -10.65
CA ASP A 731 0.65 14.02 -10.82
C ASP A 731 1.35 14.56 -9.57
N TYR A 732 0.96 14.06 -8.39
CA TYR A 732 1.60 14.42 -7.12
C TYR A 732 3.02 13.85 -7.06
N ALA A 733 3.20 12.56 -7.35
CA ALA A 733 4.48 11.88 -7.46
C ALA A 733 5.35 12.50 -8.56
N LYS A 734 4.79 12.80 -9.74
CA LYS A 734 5.53 13.50 -10.81
C LYS A 734 6.13 14.81 -10.34
N LYS A 735 5.40 15.56 -9.52
CA LYS A 735 5.90 16.82 -8.97
C LYS A 735 6.96 16.58 -7.90
N MET A 736 6.67 15.73 -6.94
CA MET A 736 7.49 15.58 -5.73
C MET A 736 8.76 14.75 -5.95
N CYS A 737 8.72 13.76 -6.84
CA CYS A 737 9.78 12.78 -7.04
C CYS A 737 10.57 12.98 -8.35
N LYS A 738 10.32 14.06 -9.10
CA LYS A 738 10.88 14.30 -10.44
C LYS A 738 12.40 14.07 -10.56
N ASN A 739 13.15 14.46 -9.53
CA ASN A 739 14.61 14.41 -9.52
C ASN A 739 15.16 13.34 -8.56
N GLU A 740 14.28 12.54 -7.97
CA GLU A 740 14.67 11.55 -6.99
C GLU A 740 15.29 10.32 -7.64
N ALA A 741 16.05 9.58 -6.84
CA ALA A 741 16.55 8.28 -7.25
C ALA A 741 15.40 7.24 -7.24
N PRO A 742 15.45 6.17 -8.05
CA PRO A 742 14.36 5.20 -8.15
C PRO A 742 13.76 4.72 -6.82
N SER A 743 14.59 4.33 -5.84
CA SER A 743 14.10 3.86 -4.53
C SER A 743 13.69 4.97 -3.56
N MET A 744 13.84 6.23 -3.96
CA MET A 744 13.48 7.43 -3.21
C MET A 744 12.18 8.07 -3.71
N CYS A 745 11.58 7.54 -4.79
CA CYS A 745 10.37 8.06 -5.41
C CYS A 745 9.09 7.63 -4.65
N TYR A 746 8.92 8.06 -3.41
CA TYR A 746 7.74 7.78 -2.58
C TYR A 746 7.26 9.05 -1.87
N VAL A 747 5.94 9.23 -1.74
CA VAL A 747 5.36 10.38 -1.04
C VAL A 747 4.18 9.98 -0.16
N ASP A 748 4.23 10.33 1.12
CA ASP A 748 3.13 10.10 2.07
C ASP A 748 2.02 11.16 1.92
N SER A 749 1.22 11.02 0.86
CA SER A 749 0.11 11.91 0.50
C SER A 749 -1.08 11.13 -0.05
N ASP A 750 -2.29 11.57 0.30
CA ASP A 750 -3.53 10.95 -0.19
C ASP A 750 -3.77 11.21 -1.68
N ALA A 751 -3.05 12.19 -2.24
CA ALA A 751 -3.06 12.51 -3.66
C ALA A 751 -2.14 11.59 -4.49
N SER A 752 -1.24 10.82 -3.85
CA SER A 752 -0.31 9.93 -4.56
C SER A 752 -0.77 8.48 -4.53
N TYR A 753 -1.68 8.12 -5.43
CA TYR A 753 -2.14 6.73 -5.54
C TYR A 753 -1.02 5.78 -5.99
N SER A 754 -0.07 6.23 -6.83
CA SER A 754 0.93 5.33 -7.41
C SER A 754 2.03 4.93 -6.42
N THR A 755 2.23 5.74 -5.37
CA THR A 755 3.21 5.45 -4.31
C THR A 755 2.58 5.09 -2.96
N ASN A 756 1.37 5.58 -2.66
CA ASN A 756 0.81 5.59 -1.30
C ASN A 756 -0.64 5.10 -1.20
N GLU A 757 -1.16 4.39 -2.21
CA GLU A 757 -2.36 3.56 -2.07
C GLU A 757 -2.08 2.32 -1.21
N VAL A 758 -3.08 1.47 -1.03
CA VAL A 758 -3.05 0.21 -0.27
C VAL A 758 -3.84 -0.84 -1.02
N THR A 759 -3.62 -2.12 -0.76
CA THR A 759 -4.52 -3.18 -1.26
C THR A 759 -4.32 -4.51 -0.52
N VAL A 760 -5.37 -5.34 -0.54
CA VAL A 760 -5.37 -6.70 0.05
C VAL A 760 -4.20 -7.55 -0.44
N TYR A 761 -3.84 -7.47 -1.74
CA TYR A 761 -2.77 -8.29 -2.32
C TYR A 761 -1.36 -7.71 -2.14
N TRP A 762 -1.24 -6.51 -1.59
CA TRP A 762 0.04 -5.98 -1.08
C TRP A 762 0.25 -6.45 0.36
N ASN A 763 -0.81 -6.46 1.16
CA ASN A 763 -0.80 -7.00 2.51
C ASN A 763 -0.55 -8.52 2.55
N SER A 764 -1.09 -9.28 1.60
CA SER A 764 -1.07 -10.74 1.63
C SER A 764 0.34 -11.37 1.63
N PRO A 765 1.33 -10.96 0.79
CA PRO A 765 2.69 -11.48 0.93
C PRO A 765 3.36 -11.00 2.23
N LEU A 766 2.99 -9.82 2.77
CA LEU A 766 3.47 -9.34 4.07
C LEU A 766 2.97 -10.25 5.22
N ILE A 767 1.72 -10.73 5.15
CA ILE A 767 1.19 -11.73 6.09
C ILE A 767 2.04 -12.99 6.03
N TYR A 768 2.35 -13.50 4.84
CA TYR A 768 3.17 -14.69 4.68
C TYR A 768 4.56 -14.55 5.30
N ILE A 769 5.29 -13.46 4.98
CA ILE A 769 6.65 -13.26 5.52
C ILE A 769 6.66 -13.04 7.03
N LEU A 770 5.65 -12.36 7.59
CA LEU A 770 5.53 -12.18 9.04
C LEU A 770 5.23 -13.51 9.75
N ALA A 771 4.38 -14.36 9.17
CA ALA A 771 4.16 -15.72 9.67
C ALA A 771 5.47 -16.54 9.64
N ALA A 772 6.28 -16.38 8.59
CA ALA A 772 7.59 -17.03 8.49
C ALA A 772 8.58 -16.58 9.57
N GLU A 773 8.48 -15.32 9.98
CA GLU A 773 9.26 -14.72 11.05
C GLU A 773 8.64 -14.95 12.45
N GLY A 774 7.76 -15.93 12.59
CA GLY A 774 7.30 -16.42 13.90
C GLY A 774 6.57 -15.37 14.72
N SER A 775 5.64 -14.65 14.08
CA SER A 775 4.81 -13.61 14.68
C SER A 775 3.63 -14.14 15.48
#